data_AF-A0AAP0F1E5-F1
#
_entry.id   AF-A0AAP0F1E5-F1
#
_cell.length_a   1.000
_cell.length_b   1.000
_cell.length_c   1.000
_cell.angle_alpha   90.00
_cell.angle_beta   90.00
_cell.angle_gamma   90.00
#
_symmetry.space_group_name_H-M   'P 1'
#
loop_
_entity.id
_entity.type
_entity.pdbx_description
1 polymer ?
#
loop_
_entity_poly.entity_id
_entity_poly.type
_entity_poly.pdbx_seq_one_letter_code
_entity_poly.pdbx_strand_id
1 'polypeptide(L)'
;MVDTNPLLILYPSSSQDHIYHPSTSQNDHQYSSSSIYEKIGWIKRPFNKKPLLLYTTFGAIFFFIVIFCVTYNMNDEYYNIMMMTSSTPADPMIIDTNSPETVGRGVREGVSEKSFRLPGADLAFPWTNYMLAWQRTAYHFQPPNNWMNDPDGPLFYKGWYHLFYQWNPDSAVWGNITWGHAVSTDLIHWLYLPLAMVPDQWYDFNGVWTGSATLLPNGSIVMIYTGSTDKAVQVQNVAFPANLSDPLLLHWVKYSGNPVLRPPQGIQSKDFRDPTTAWFVNGKWRLAIGSKVNTTGIALVYETADFLEYKLLDRLLHAVPTTGMWECVDFYPVSTTGDKGLDTSVNGPGVKHVLKASLDDNKHDYYAIGTYDSESDSWTPDDPELDVGIGIRYDYGKYYASKTFYDPKKERRVLWGWIGETDSENADIKKDWAGLQSIPREVVFDTKTKSNLIQWPVGEVESLRMAKKEFNELEIKAGSVLPLEIGNATQLDIVAEFEVDSNALERTMEADVLYNCSTSDGAAGRGVFGPFGLLVLADNGHSEQTAIYFYVAKGTDGNLKTFFCTDQSRSSLANDVGKQIYGSIVPVLNDEKFAVRILVDHSIVEAFAQGGRTCITSRVYPTKAIYGEAKLFVFNNATETSVKVTSLQIWQMNSAFIQWYPFDKDIE
;
A
#
# COMPACT_ATOMS: atom_id res chain seq x y z
N MET A 1 46.73 12.27 40.25
CA MET A 1 46.80 11.02 41.03
C MET A 1 46.49 9.90 40.07
N VAL A 2 47.47 9.02 39.89
CA VAL A 2 47.56 7.96 38.88
C VAL A 2 47.15 6.65 39.55
N ASP A 3 46.33 5.85 38.86
CA ASP A 3 46.20 4.39 38.93
C ASP A 3 45.00 4.03 38.01
N THR A 4 44.98 3.02 37.14
CA THR A 4 45.72 1.75 37.04
C THR A 4 45.55 1.16 35.63
N ASN A 5 46.56 0.40 35.21
CA ASN A 5 46.63 -0.57 34.09
C ASN A 5 45.43 -1.56 34.01
N PRO A 6 45.20 -2.23 32.86
CA PRO A 6 45.74 -3.60 32.73
C PRO A 6 46.22 -4.05 31.31
N LEU A 7 47.39 -4.70 31.34
CA LEU A 7 47.76 -6.00 30.74
C LEU A 7 47.43 -6.35 29.28
N LEU A 8 48.51 -6.38 28.48
CA LEU A 8 48.72 -7.28 27.34
C LEU A 8 48.86 -8.75 27.81
N ILE A 9 48.25 -9.68 27.07
CA ILE A 9 48.59 -11.11 27.06
C ILE A 9 48.81 -11.54 25.60
N LEU A 10 49.95 -12.18 25.35
CA LEU A 10 50.36 -12.80 24.09
C LEU A 10 50.38 -14.34 24.21
N TYR A 11 50.26 -14.97 23.03
CA TYR A 11 50.61 -16.35 22.62
C TYR A 11 49.54 -17.45 22.66
N PRO A 12 49.65 -18.54 21.84
CA PRO A 12 50.47 -18.72 20.62
C PRO A 12 49.73 -19.39 19.42
N SER A 13 50.41 -19.27 18.27
CA SER A 13 50.29 -20.12 17.08
C SER A 13 50.61 -21.60 17.35
N SER A 14 49.84 -22.52 16.76
CA SER A 14 50.32 -23.87 16.46
C SER A 14 49.70 -24.41 15.18
N SER A 15 50.57 -24.68 14.22
CA SER A 15 50.38 -25.49 13.03
C SER A 15 50.44 -26.98 13.38
N GLN A 16 49.56 -27.80 12.81
CA GLN A 16 49.90 -29.18 12.45
C GLN A 16 49.19 -29.62 11.17
N ASP A 17 50.02 -30.00 10.20
CA ASP A 17 49.70 -30.79 9.03
C ASP A 17 49.19 -32.18 9.42
N HIS A 18 48.21 -32.71 8.69
CA HIS A 18 48.17 -34.14 8.40
C HIS A 18 47.68 -34.41 6.98
N ILE A 19 48.63 -34.89 6.19
CA ILE A 19 48.52 -35.51 4.88
C ILE A 19 47.86 -36.88 5.02
N TYR A 20 46.87 -37.19 4.19
CA TYR A 20 46.60 -38.57 3.73
C TYR A 20 46.18 -38.53 2.25
N HIS A 21 46.99 -39.19 1.42
CA HIS A 21 46.80 -39.39 -0.02
C HIS A 21 46.30 -40.83 -0.28
N PRO A 22 45.96 -41.20 -1.53
CA PRO A 22 44.72 -41.91 -1.87
C PRO A 22 44.95 -43.39 -2.23
N SER A 23 43.87 -44.15 -2.43
CA SER A 23 43.91 -45.43 -3.14
C SER A 23 42.95 -45.43 -4.33
N THR A 24 43.56 -45.52 -5.49
CA THR A 24 43.02 -45.77 -6.84
C THR A 24 42.81 -47.28 -7.09
N SER A 25 41.79 -47.60 -7.88
CA SER A 25 41.78 -48.68 -8.90
C SER A 25 40.52 -48.44 -9.77
N GLN A 26 40.57 -47.79 -10.93
CA GLN A 26 41.22 -48.12 -12.21
C GLN A 26 40.59 -49.29 -12.97
N ASN A 27 40.42 -49.04 -14.28
CA ASN A 27 40.17 -49.92 -15.44
C ASN A 27 38.71 -50.00 -15.90
N ASP A 28 38.38 -49.88 -17.20
CA ASP A 28 39.14 -49.51 -18.39
C ASP A 28 38.17 -49.39 -19.59
N HIS A 29 38.71 -48.86 -20.69
CA HIS A 29 38.26 -48.91 -22.10
C HIS A 29 37.34 -47.76 -22.60
N GLN A 30 37.83 -46.73 -23.31
CA GLN A 30 38.49 -46.59 -24.63
C GLN A 30 37.60 -46.77 -25.88
N TYR A 31 37.63 -45.70 -26.72
CA TYR A 31 37.43 -45.59 -28.17
C TYR A 31 35.99 -45.88 -28.70
N SER A 32 35.42 -45.17 -29.69
CA SER A 32 35.96 -44.36 -30.81
C SER A 32 34.86 -43.47 -31.45
N SER A 33 35.28 -42.38 -32.12
CA SER A 33 34.85 -41.82 -33.44
C SER A 33 33.44 -42.15 -34.01
N SER A 34 32.71 -41.31 -34.74
CA SER A 34 32.98 -40.10 -35.54
C SER A 34 31.64 -39.59 -36.12
N SER A 35 31.68 -38.37 -36.66
CA SER A 35 30.65 -37.61 -37.39
C SER A 35 29.79 -38.34 -38.42
N ILE A 36 28.64 -37.73 -38.81
CA ILE A 36 28.30 -37.34 -40.21
C ILE A 36 26.85 -36.79 -40.35
N TYR A 37 26.77 -35.56 -40.89
CA TYR A 37 25.81 -34.94 -41.83
C TYR A 37 24.32 -34.66 -41.55
N GLU A 38 23.96 -33.44 -41.98
CA GLU A 38 22.64 -32.84 -42.25
C GLU A 38 21.72 -33.67 -43.17
N LYS A 39 20.39 -33.55 -43.00
CA LYS A 39 19.50 -32.96 -44.03
C LYS A 39 18.02 -32.85 -43.64
N ILE A 40 17.46 -31.78 -44.18
CA ILE A 40 16.08 -31.27 -44.26
C ILE A 40 15.07 -32.29 -44.82
N GLY A 41 13.80 -32.22 -44.39
CA GLY A 41 12.67 -32.77 -45.17
C GLY A 41 11.32 -32.83 -44.46
N TRP A 42 10.42 -31.90 -44.81
CA TRP A 42 8.98 -31.89 -44.50
C TRP A 42 8.25 -33.16 -44.95
N ILE A 43 7.12 -33.52 -44.31
CA ILE A 43 5.89 -34.01 -44.98
C ILE A 43 4.68 -34.02 -44.02
N LYS A 44 3.57 -33.48 -44.55
CA LYS A 44 2.18 -33.48 -44.06
C LYS A 44 1.64 -34.89 -43.81
N ARG A 45 0.67 -35.04 -42.89
CA ARG A 45 -0.31 -36.13 -42.93
C ARG A 45 -1.75 -35.64 -42.75
N PRO A 46 -2.74 -36.36 -43.33
CA PRO A 46 -4.07 -35.82 -43.61
C PRO A 46 -5.18 -36.38 -42.70
N PHE A 47 -6.32 -35.70 -42.81
CA PHE A 47 -7.65 -36.02 -42.28
C PHE A 47 -8.15 -37.42 -42.63
N ASN A 48 -8.94 -38.00 -41.72
CA ASN A 48 -10.03 -38.90 -42.11
C ASN A 48 -11.26 -38.73 -41.19
N LYS A 49 -12.44 -38.73 -41.81
CA LYS A 49 -13.78 -38.46 -41.26
C LYS A 49 -14.47 -39.74 -40.77
N LYS A 50 -15.37 -39.63 -39.78
CA LYS A 50 -16.66 -40.35 -39.73
C LYS A 50 -17.76 -39.49 -39.05
N PRO A 51 -19.05 -39.72 -39.36
CA PRO A 51 -20.14 -38.75 -39.14
C PRO A 51 -21.12 -39.17 -38.02
N LEU A 52 -21.89 -38.21 -37.50
CA LEU A 52 -23.18 -38.48 -36.86
C LEU A 52 -24.18 -37.33 -37.11
N LEU A 53 -25.41 -37.72 -37.44
CA LEU A 53 -26.61 -36.94 -37.71
C LEU A 53 -26.95 -35.94 -36.58
N LEU A 54 -27.42 -34.74 -36.96
CA LEU A 54 -28.08 -33.80 -36.06
C LEU A 54 -29.43 -33.39 -36.66
N TYR A 55 -30.49 -33.61 -35.86
CA TYR A 55 -31.85 -33.18 -36.10
C TYR A 55 -32.03 -31.69 -35.77
N THR A 56 -32.98 -31.12 -36.48
CA THR A 56 -33.55 -29.78 -36.48
C THR A 56 -34.08 -29.29 -35.12
N THR A 57 -33.70 -28.07 -34.70
CA THR A 57 -34.56 -27.01 -34.13
C THR A 57 -33.73 -25.75 -33.80
N PHE A 58 -33.67 -24.78 -34.71
CA PHE A 58 -33.22 -23.41 -34.41
C PHE A 58 -34.25 -22.45 -35.02
N GLY A 59 -35.15 -21.95 -34.18
CA GLY A 59 -36.27 -21.11 -34.57
C GLY A 59 -36.83 -20.39 -33.36
N ALA A 60 -35.99 -19.65 -32.65
CA ALA A 60 -36.34 -18.60 -31.68
C ALA A 60 -35.03 -18.03 -31.14
N ILE A 61 -34.59 -16.88 -31.65
CA ILE A 61 -33.70 -15.83 -31.08
C ILE A 61 -33.29 -14.94 -32.27
N PHE A 62 -34.28 -14.43 -33.00
CA PHE A 62 -34.06 -13.35 -33.99
C PHE A 62 -35.22 -12.33 -34.00
N PHE A 63 -36.08 -12.38 -32.96
CA PHE A 63 -37.28 -11.56 -32.87
C PHE A 63 -37.24 -10.50 -31.75
N PHE A 64 -36.13 -10.41 -30.98
CA PHE A 64 -36.01 -9.42 -29.89
C PHE A 64 -35.04 -8.26 -30.18
N ILE A 65 -34.30 -8.27 -31.29
CA ILE A 65 -33.37 -7.18 -31.64
C ILE A 65 -34.01 -6.13 -32.57
N VAL A 66 -35.18 -6.40 -33.16
CA VAL A 66 -35.83 -5.47 -34.11
C VAL A 66 -36.90 -4.58 -33.45
N ILE A 67 -37.29 -4.83 -32.20
CA ILE A 67 -38.32 -4.02 -31.50
C ILE A 67 -37.70 -2.92 -30.62
N PHE A 68 -36.40 -2.99 -30.27
CA PHE A 68 -35.75 -1.95 -29.47
C PHE A 68 -35.18 -0.78 -30.31
N CYS A 69 -35.08 -0.92 -31.64
CA CYS A 69 -34.64 0.14 -32.54
C CYS A 69 -35.78 0.99 -33.14
N VAL A 70 -37.04 0.71 -32.82
CA VAL A 70 -38.21 1.43 -33.40
C VAL A 70 -38.94 2.30 -32.37
N THR A 71 -38.63 2.20 -31.08
CA THR A 71 -39.23 3.03 -30.00
C THR A 71 -38.36 4.19 -29.54
N TYR A 72 -37.14 4.34 -30.06
CA TYR A 72 -36.23 5.46 -29.74
C TYR A 72 -36.21 6.57 -30.80
N ASN A 73 -37.02 6.47 -31.86
CA ASN A 73 -36.98 7.39 -33.00
C ASN A 73 -38.30 8.14 -33.27
N MET A 74 -39.14 8.27 -32.25
CA MET A 74 -40.33 9.14 -32.31
C MET A 74 -40.44 9.96 -31.03
N ASN A 75 -39.69 11.07 -30.96
CA ASN A 75 -40.05 12.19 -30.09
C ASN A 75 -39.43 13.55 -30.50
N ASP A 76 -38.90 13.68 -31.72
CA ASP A 76 -38.17 14.89 -32.17
C ASP A 76 -38.96 15.83 -33.11
N GLU A 77 -40.30 15.72 -33.18
CA GLU A 77 -41.09 16.50 -34.15
C GLU A 77 -42.32 17.23 -33.56
N TYR A 78 -42.25 17.69 -32.31
CA TYR A 78 -43.39 18.40 -31.69
C TYR A 78 -43.02 19.63 -30.86
N TYR A 79 -42.09 20.48 -31.30
CA TYR A 79 -42.02 21.86 -30.77
C TYR A 79 -41.41 22.83 -31.79
N ASN A 80 -42.17 23.18 -32.83
CA ASN A 80 -42.06 24.47 -33.49
C ASN A 80 -43.42 24.84 -34.07
N ILE A 81 -43.77 26.13 -33.99
CA ILE A 81 -45.03 26.79 -34.43
C ILE A 81 -46.10 26.95 -33.33
N MET A 82 -45.88 27.91 -32.43
CA MET A 82 -46.77 29.06 -32.19
C MET A 82 -46.26 29.82 -30.97
N MET A 83 -45.85 31.07 -31.16
CA MET A 83 -46.02 32.22 -30.25
C MET A 83 -45.05 33.31 -30.73
N MET A 84 -45.48 34.07 -31.74
CA MET A 84 -44.96 35.41 -31.96
C MET A 84 -45.62 36.32 -30.90
N THR A 85 -44.83 37.00 -30.07
CA THR A 85 -45.00 38.42 -29.72
C THR A 85 -43.80 38.94 -28.94
N SER A 86 -43.21 39.99 -29.51
CA SER A 86 -42.27 40.99 -28.98
C SER A 86 -41.91 41.00 -27.48
N SER A 87 -40.62 40.89 -27.17
CA SER A 87 -39.77 42.00 -26.68
C SER A 87 -38.42 41.45 -26.18
N THR A 88 -37.34 42.17 -26.50
CA THR A 88 -35.92 41.86 -26.29
C THR A 88 -35.55 41.46 -24.86
N PRO A 89 -34.71 40.43 -24.68
CA PRO A 89 -33.51 40.62 -23.86
C PRO A 89 -32.25 39.89 -24.37
N ALA A 90 -31.13 40.29 -23.76
CA ALA A 90 -29.72 39.96 -23.98
C ALA A 90 -29.33 38.54 -24.43
N ASP A 91 -28.21 38.49 -25.17
CA ASP A 91 -27.49 37.30 -25.65
C ASP A 91 -27.50 36.11 -24.66
N PRO A 92 -28.00 34.93 -25.06
CA PRO A 92 -27.76 33.71 -24.30
C PRO A 92 -26.32 33.25 -24.54
N MET A 93 -25.51 33.26 -23.47
CA MET A 93 -24.26 32.50 -23.44
C MET A 93 -24.57 31.05 -23.76
N ILE A 94 -24.05 30.58 -24.90
CA ILE A 94 -23.95 29.16 -25.21
C ILE A 94 -23.05 28.55 -24.14
N ILE A 95 -23.64 27.79 -23.22
CA ILE A 95 -22.90 26.90 -22.34
C ILE A 95 -22.44 25.76 -23.23
N ASP A 96 -21.17 25.81 -23.61
CA ASP A 96 -20.47 24.69 -24.22
C ASP A 96 -20.40 23.55 -23.20
N THR A 97 -21.30 22.57 -23.32
CA THR A 97 -21.33 21.37 -22.47
C THR A 97 -20.29 20.33 -22.87
N ASN A 98 -19.35 20.66 -23.75
CA ASN A 98 -18.22 19.81 -24.09
C ASN A 98 -16.90 20.44 -23.64
N SER A 99 -16.73 20.65 -22.33
CA SER A 99 -15.37 20.75 -21.79
C SER A 99 -14.72 19.37 -21.93
N PRO A 100 -13.63 19.20 -22.70
CA PRO A 100 -12.89 17.95 -22.65
C PRO A 100 -12.45 17.73 -21.20
N GLU A 101 -12.74 16.56 -20.65
CA GLU A 101 -12.21 16.17 -19.34
C GLU A 101 -10.70 16.45 -19.35
N THR A 102 -10.27 17.40 -18.53
CA THR A 102 -8.86 17.75 -18.46
C THR A 102 -8.15 16.56 -17.82
N VAL A 103 -7.48 15.78 -18.66
CA VAL A 103 -6.59 14.69 -18.24
C VAL A 103 -5.68 15.22 -17.14
N GLY A 104 -5.71 14.58 -15.97
CA GLY A 104 -4.97 14.99 -14.77
C GLY A 104 -3.47 15.13 -15.01
N ARG A 105 -2.81 15.95 -14.18
CA ARG A 105 -1.36 16.25 -14.31
C ARG A 105 -0.51 14.98 -14.33
N GLY A 106 -0.77 14.05 -13.39
CA GLY A 106 -0.09 12.75 -13.34
C GLY A 106 -0.20 11.95 -14.63
N VAL A 107 -1.42 11.86 -15.19
CA VAL A 107 -1.71 11.10 -16.41
C VAL A 107 -0.95 11.64 -17.62
N ARG A 108 -0.79 12.96 -17.72
CA ARG A 108 0.02 13.57 -18.78
C ARG A 108 1.49 13.17 -18.69
N GLU A 109 2.00 12.99 -17.48
CA GLU A 109 3.40 12.64 -17.22
C GLU A 109 3.65 11.12 -17.17
N GLY A 110 2.62 10.28 -17.25
CA GLY A 110 2.76 8.83 -17.36
C GLY A 110 2.57 8.05 -16.06
N VAL A 111 1.95 8.68 -15.06
CA VAL A 111 1.44 8.02 -13.85
C VAL A 111 -0.08 8.15 -13.82
N SER A 112 -0.79 7.30 -13.09
CA SER A 112 -2.22 7.49 -12.84
C SER A 112 -2.66 8.87 -12.34
N GLU A 113 -3.97 9.13 -12.40
CA GLU A 113 -4.61 10.16 -11.58
C GLU A 113 -4.31 9.94 -10.09
N LYS A 114 -3.89 11.02 -9.42
CA LYS A 114 -3.49 11.00 -8.01
C LYS A 114 -4.53 11.72 -7.14
N SER A 115 -5.23 12.71 -7.70
CA SER A 115 -6.32 13.39 -7.01
C SER A 115 -7.59 12.54 -7.03
N PHE A 116 -8.38 12.61 -5.95
CA PHE A 116 -9.67 11.95 -5.94
C PHE A 116 -10.69 12.76 -6.75
N ARG A 117 -11.34 12.09 -7.71
CA ARG A 117 -12.38 12.66 -8.58
C ARG A 117 -13.62 11.78 -8.53
N LEU A 118 -14.77 12.37 -8.17
CA LEU A 118 -16.07 11.72 -8.24
C LEU A 118 -16.78 12.11 -9.54
N PRO A 119 -17.09 11.16 -10.44
CA PRO A 119 -17.92 11.43 -11.61
C PRO A 119 -19.30 11.93 -11.18
N GLY A 120 -19.77 13.05 -11.74
CA GLY A 120 -21.12 13.57 -11.50
C GLY A 120 -21.35 14.25 -10.14
N ALA A 121 -20.30 14.65 -9.41
CA ALA A 121 -20.44 15.56 -8.28
C ALA A 121 -20.79 16.97 -8.78
N ASP A 122 -22.08 17.20 -9.08
CA ASP A 122 -22.57 18.42 -9.76
C ASP A 122 -22.31 19.73 -8.99
N LEU A 123 -22.11 19.66 -7.67
CA LEU A 123 -21.80 20.82 -6.82
C LEU A 123 -20.82 20.44 -5.70
N ALA A 124 -19.74 21.21 -5.57
CA ALA A 124 -18.79 21.10 -4.46
C ALA A 124 -19.48 21.38 -3.11
N PHE A 125 -19.14 20.61 -2.08
CA PHE A 125 -19.67 20.84 -0.75
C PHE A 125 -19.15 22.18 -0.19
N PRO A 126 -19.97 22.97 0.52
CA PRO A 126 -19.57 24.26 1.08
C PRO A 126 -18.74 24.10 2.36
N TRP A 127 -17.52 23.55 2.21
CA TRP A 127 -16.56 23.38 3.30
C TRP A 127 -16.26 24.71 4.00
N THR A 128 -16.31 24.70 5.34
CA THR A 128 -15.93 25.84 6.18
C THR A 128 -14.50 25.68 6.67
N ASN A 129 -13.83 26.79 7.04
CA ASN A 129 -12.49 26.74 7.65
C ASN A 129 -12.47 25.88 8.92
N TYR A 130 -13.56 25.85 9.69
CA TYR A 130 -13.68 25.02 10.90
C TYR A 130 -13.62 23.52 10.58
N MET A 131 -14.31 23.09 9.52
CA MET A 131 -14.30 21.71 9.04
C MET A 131 -12.95 21.33 8.44
N LEU A 132 -12.39 22.18 7.57
CA LEU A 132 -11.11 21.89 6.89
C LEU A 132 -9.94 21.84 7.86
N ALA A 133 -9.89 22.75 8.85
CA ALA A 133 -8.82 22.78 9.85
C ALA A 133 -8.79 21.52 10.73
N TRP A 134 -9.96 20.92 11.00
CA TRP A 134 -10.06 19.69 11.80
C TRP A 134 -9.39 18.49 11.13
N GLN A 135 -9.33 18.45 9.80
CA GLN A 135 -8.92 17.25 9.05
C GLN A 135 -7.45 16.88 9.22
N ARG A 136 -6.60 17.82 9.65
CA ARG A 136 -5.17 17.55 9.86
C ARG A 136 -4.98 16.58 11.02
N THR A 137 -4.07 15.63 10.81
CA THR A 137 -3.73 14.62 11.80
C THR A 137 -2.85 15.20 12.90
N ALA A 138 -2.87 14.58 14.07
CA ALA A 138 -2.09 15.01 15.20
C ALA A 138 -0.81 14.19 15.41
N TYR A 139 -0.80 12.94 14.97
CA TYR A 139 0.31 12.01 15.18
C TYR A 139 0.71 11.17 13.95
N HIS A 140 0.02 11.32 12.81
CA HIS A 140 0.52 10.80 11.53
C HIS A 140 1.48 11.78 10.88
N PHE A 141 2.44 11.26 10.11
CA PHE A 141 3.34 12.12 9.36
C PHE A 141 2.63 12.76 8.16
N GLN A 142 2.75 14.07 8.05
CA GLN A 142 2.36 14.88 6.90
C GLN A 142 3.22 16.14 6.84
N PRO A 143 3.50 16.72 5.66
CA PRO A 143 4.24 17.98 5.59
C PRO A 143 3.43 19.13 6.24
N PRO A 144 4.08 20.28 6.51
CA PRO A 144 3.38 21.46 7.03
C PRO A 144 2.17 21.85 6.16
N ASN A 145 2.32 21.75 4.84
CA ASN A 145 1.30 22.06 3.83
C ASN A 145 1.62 21.35 2.50
N ASN A 146 0.81 21.62 1.50
CA ASN A 146 0.90 21.13 0.13
C ASN A 146 0.73 19.61 -0.03
N TRP A 147 1.01 19.12 -1.23
CA TRP A 147 0.85 17.73 -1.63
C TRP A 147 2.02 16.86 -1.20
N MET A 148 1.73 15.71 -0.60
CA MET A 148 2.66 14.60 -0.38
C MET A 148 2.10 13.29 -0.96
N ASN A 149 2.97 12.47 -1.57
CA ASN A 149 2.65 11.09 -1.91
C ASN A 149 3.68 10.07 -1.43
N ASP A 150 4.35 9.37 -2.35
CA ASP A 150 5.12 8.17 -2.11
C ASP A 150 6.20 8.38 -1.02
N PRO A 151 6.38 7.45 -0.07
CA PRO A 151 7.54 7.43 0.83
C PRO A 151 8.80 7.02 0.07
N ASP A 152 9.85 7.83 0.23
CA ASP A 152 11.11 7.71 -0.49
C ASP A 152 12.26 7.36 0.43
N GLY A 153 13.11 6.43 -0.03
CA GLY A 153 14.36 6.06 0.63
C GLY A 153 14.35 5.98 2.17
N PRO A 154 13.35 5.36 2.83
CA PRO A 154 13.34 5.29 4.29
C PRO A 154 14.57 4.52 4.77
N LEU A 155 15.28 5.06 5.76
CA LEU A 155 16.55 4.48 6.24
C LEU A 155 16.81 4.83 7.70
N PHE A 156 17.59 4.00 8.39
CA PHE A 156 18.16 4.33 9.69
C PHE A 156 19.66 4.62 9.55
N TYR A 157 20.10 5.79 10.00
CA TYR A 157 21.49 6.22 9.94
C TYR A 157 21.89 7.00 11.19
N LYS A 158 23.02 6.61 11.80
CA LYS A 158 23.66 7.33 12.92
C LYS A 158 22.69 7.80 14.03
N GLY A 159 21.73 6.95 14.40
CA GLY A 159 20.78 7.23 15.48
C GLY A 159 19.45 7.84 15.04
N TRP A 160 19.34 8.25 13.77
CA TRP A 160 18.14 8.84 13.19
C TRP A 160 17.49 7.92 12.18
N TYR A 161 16.17 7.84 12.23
CA TYR A 161 15.35 7.39 11.12
C TYR A 161 15.14 8.57 10.18
N HIS A 162 15.39 8.39 8.89
CA HIS A 162 15.11 9.37 7.85
C HIS A 162 13.91 8.89 7.03
N LEU A 163 13.01 9.82 6.76
CA LEU A 163 11.92 9.68 5.82
C LEU A 163 12.10 10.75 4.74
N PHE A 164 12.20 10.32 3.50
CA PHE A 164 12.01 11.19 2.35
C PHE A 164 10.61 10.92 1.78
N TYR A 165 10.09 11.85 1.01
CA TYR A 165 8.76 11.70 0.41
C TYR A 165 8.60 12.63 -0.78
N GLN A 166 7.85 12.17 -1.79
CA GLN A 166 7.43 13.04 -2.88
C GLN A 166 6.61 14.20 -2.32
N TRP A 167 7.05 15.42 -2.60
CA TRP A 167 6.41 16.65 -2.14
C TRP A 167 6.34 17.69 -3.27
N ASN A 168 5.19 18.34 -3.42
CA ASN A 168 5.07 19.52 -4.26
C ASN A 168 5.22 20.77 -3.38
N PRO A 169 6.29 21.56 -3.51
CA PRO A 169 6.50 22.75 -2.69
C PRO A 169 5.53 23.91 -3.01
N ASP A 170 4.80 23.83 -4.12
CA ASP A 170 4.02 24.96 -4.64
C ASP A 170 2.50 24.78 -4.53
N SER A 171 2.00 23.57 -4.27
CA SER A 171 0.56 23.30 -4.32
C SER A 171 0.11 22.02 -3.61
N ALA A 172 -1.15 21.99 -3.20
CA ALA A 172 -1.85 20.82 -2.64
C ALA A 172 -2.27 19.78 -3.70
N VAL A 173 -1.67 19.79 -4.89
CA VAL A 173 -1.97 18.85 -5.99
C VAL A 173 -0.68 18.28 -6.58
N TRP A 174 -0.77 17.09 -7.18
CA TRP A 174 0.39 16.46 -7.81
C TRP A 174 0.98 17.30 -8.96
N GLY A 175 2.30 17.46 -8.96
CA GLY A 175 3.12 18.23 -9.90
C GLY A 175 4.40 18.74 -9.23
N ASN A 176 5.38 19.23 -9.99
CA ASN A 176 6.65 19.79 -9.47
C ASN A 176 7.31 18.93 -8.38
N ILE A 177 7.34 17.60 -8.58
CA ILE A 177 7.71 16.67 -7.53
C ILE A 177 9.18 16.82 -7.14
N THR A 178 9.40 17.03 -5.85
CA THR A 178 10.69 17.06 -5.13
C THR A 178 10.70 16.01 -4.03
N TRP A 179 11.84 15.81 -3.37
CA TRP A 179 11.89 15.03 -2.13
C TRP A 179 11.94 15.95 -0.92
N GLY A 180 10.86 15.94 -0.13
CA GLY A 180 10.88 16.41 1.25
C GLY A 180 11.73 15.49 2.12
N HIS A 181 12.13 15.98 3.30
CA HIS A 181 13.01 15.24 4.20
C HIS A 181 12.61 15.53 5.65
N ALA A 182 12.44 14.47 6.44
CA ALA A 182 12.29 14.57 7.88
C ALA A 182 13.11 13.49 8.59
N VAL A 183 13.45 13.75 9.84
CA VAL A 183 14.14 12.79 10.72
C VAL A 183 13.40 12.57 12.02
N SER A 184 13.57 11.40 12.61
CA SER A 184 13.02 11.04 13.92
C SER A 184 13.98 10.09 14.65
N THR A 185 13.92 10.04 15.98
CA THR A 185 14.68 9.05 16.77
C THR A 185 13.85 7.82 17.14
N ASP A 186 12.54 7.86 16.87
CA ASP A 186 11.55 6.89 17.35
C ASP A 186 10.44 6.57 16.34
N LEU A 187 10.51 7.09 15.11
CA LEU A 187 9.52 6.97 14.03
C LEU A 187 8.19 7.69 14.27
N ILE A 188 8.06 8.46 15.36
CA ILE A 188 6.82 9.15 15.74
C ILE A 188 7.03 10.66 15.82
N HIS A 189 8.03 11.12 16.58
CA HIS A 189 8.31 12.53 16.75
C HIS A 189 9.24 12.99 15.63
N TRP A 190 8.65 13.52 14.55
CA TRP A 190 9.36 13.93 13.35
C TRP A 190 9.80 15.39 13.39
N LEU A 191 10.99 15.64 12.86
CA LEU A 191 11.54 16.97 12.64
C LEU A 191 11.72 17.20 11.13
N TYR A 192 11.03 18.19 10.58
CA TYR A 192 11.19 18.58 9.18
C TYR A 192 12.58 19.17 8.95
N LEU A 193 13.19 18.79 7.84
CA LEU A 193 14.46 19.29 7.34
C LEU A 193 14.24 20.01 5.98
N PRO A 194 15.24 20.76 5.49
CA PRO A 194 15.19 21.28 4.13
C PRO A 194 15.00 20.19 3.07
N LEU A 195 14.53 20.59 1.88
CA LEU A 195 14.43 19.71 0.71
C LEU A 195 15.74 18.96 0.46
N ALA A 196 15.65 17.64 0.27
CA ALA A 196 16.82 16.80 0.00
C ALA A 196 17.19 16.78 -1.48
N MET A 197 16.19 16.65 -2.37
CA MET A 197 16.40 16.53 -3.82
C MET A 197 15.35 17.35 -4.57
N VAL A 198 15.80 18.17 -5.53
CA VAL A 198 14.95 19.07 -6.33
C VAL A 198 15.19 18.88 -7.83
N PRO A 199 14.24 19.17 -8.73
CA PRO A 199 14.44 19.08 -10.18
C PRO A 199 15.33 20.24 -10.67
N ASP A 200 16.62 19.99 -10.83
CA ASP A 200 17.61 21.00 -11.20
C ASP A 200 18.56 20.54 -12.33
N GLN A 201 18.31 19.36 -12.92
CA GLN A 201 19.06 18.83 -14.04
C GLN A 201 18.13 18.41 -15.18
N TRP A 202 18.66 18.29 -16.39
CA TRP A 202 17.87 17.93 -17.58
C TRP A 202 17.21 16.54 -17.47
N TYR A 203 17.81 15.63 -16.70
CA TYR A 203 17.36 14.24 -16.54
C TYR A 203 16.26 14.07 -15.48
N ASP A 204 15.99 15.09 -14.69
CA ASP A 204 14.90 15.14 -13.70
C ASP A 204 14.12 16.44 -13.75
N PHE A 205 14.16 17.13 -14.90
CA PHE A 205 13.59 18.45 -15.11
C PHE A 205 12.10 18.55 -14.74
N ASN A 206 11.30 17.53 -15.06
CA ASN A 206 9.88 17.48 -14.73
C ASN A 206 9.60 16.88 -13.35
N GLY A 207 10.61 16.37 -12.65
CA GLY A 207 10.46 15.89 -11.27
C GLY A 207 11.49 14.86 -10.84
N VAL A 208 11.74 14.84 -9.53
CA VAL A 208 12.51 13.83 -8.80
C VAL A 208 11.49 12.87 -8.16
N TRP A 209 11.21 11.75 -8.82
CA TRP A 209 10.18 10.79 -8.41
C TRP A 209 10.75 9.69 -7.49
N THR A 210 9.96 8.65 -7.27
CA THR A 210 10.18 7.66 -6.23
C THR A 210 11.53 6.95 -6.32
N GLY A 211 12.12 6.67 -5.17
CA GLY A 211 13.42 6.01 -5.07
C GLY A 211 13.64 5.30 -3.74
N SER A 212 14.79 4.64 -3.64
CA SER A 212 15.14 3.82 -2.47
C SER A 212 16.59 4.04 -2.05
N ALA A 213 16.84 3.91 -0.75
CA ALA A 213 18.16 4.03 -0.15
C ALA A 213 18.79 2.65 0.04
N THR A 214 20.08 2.53 -0.26
CA THR A 214 20.89 1.36 0.11
C THR A 214 22.05 1.80 1.00
N LEU A 215 22.11 1.25 2.22
CA LEU A 215 23.26 1.41 3.12
C LEU A 215 24.28 0.32 2.82
N LEU A 216 25.48 0.71 2.41
CA LEU A 216 26.55 -0.21 2.06
C LEU A 216 27.34 -0.65 3.31
N PRO A 217 28.01 -1.82 3.28
CA PRO A 217 28.81 -2.30 4.41
C PRO A 217 29.92 -1.36 4.89
N ASN A 218 30.42 -0.49 4.02
CA ASN A 218 31.43 0.53 4.36
C ASN A 218 30.83 1.80 5.02
N GLY A 219 29.51 1.85 5.23
CA GLY A 219 28.79 2.99 5.79
C GLY A 219 28.41 4.08 4.79
N SER A 220 28.73 3.92 3.50
CA SER A 220 28.23 4.79 2.43
C SER A 220 26.75 4.55 2.16
N ILE A 221 26.04 5.60 1.74
CA ILE A 221 24.63 5.53 1.36
C ILE A 221 24.52 5.86 -0.12
N VAL A 222 23.79 5.04 -0.85
CA VAL A 222 23.43 5.29 -2.24
C VAL A 222 21.92 5.48 -2.31
N MET A 223 21.49 6.60 -2.90
CA MET A 223 20.09 6.82 -3.25
C MET A 223 19.93 6.63 -4.75
N ILE A 224 19.05 5.71 -5.15
CA ILE A 224 18.65 5.56 -6.54
C ILE A 224 17.19 6.01 -6.68
N TYR A 225 16.90 6.83 -7.68
CA TYR A 225 15.58 7.43 -7.87
C TYR A 225 15.24 7.58 -9.35
N THR A 226 13.94 7.69 -9.67
CA THR A 226 13.48 8.00 -11.02
C THR A 226 13.45 9.51 -11.25
N GLY A 227 14.08 9.99 -12.31
CA GLY A 227 13.88 11.34 -12.84
C GLY A 227 12.96 11.34 -14.05
N SER A 228 12.15 12.39 -14.18
CA SER A 228 11.35 12.66 -15.38
C SER A 228 12.05 13.73 -16.21
N THR A 229 12.51 13.40 -17.42
CA THR A 229 13.14 14.40 -18.30
C THR A 229 12.11 15.41 -18.83
N ASP A 230 12.58 16.47 -19.49
CA ASP A 230 11.77 17.47 -20.22
C ASP A 230 10.71 16.86 -21.19
N LYS A 231 10.99 15.68 -21.74
CA LYS A 231 10.10 14.89 -22.62
C LYS A 231 9.26 13.85 -21.89
N ALA A 232 9.22 13.91 -20.56
CA ALA A 232 8.58 12.92 -19.68
C ALA A 232 9.08 11.49 -19.93
N VAL A 233 10.38 11.34 -20.20
CA VAL A 233 11.05 10.03 -20.22
C VAL A 233 11.49 9.71 -18.81
N GLN A 234 11.16 8.52 -18.32
CA GLN A 234 11.55 8.05 -17.00
C GLN A 234 12.95 7.42 -17.08
N VAL A 235 13.88 7.94 -16.28
CA VAL A 235 15.28 7.50 -16.24
C VAL A 235 15.71 7.32 -14.79
N GLN A 236 16.69 6.45 -14.51
CA GLN A 236 17.18 6.26 -13.14
C GLN A 236 18.47 7.04 -12.91
N ASN A 237 18.52 7.67 -11.75
CA ASN A 237 19.56 8.60 -11.34
C ASN A 237 20.07 8.18 -9.96
N VAL A 238 21.32 8.54 -9.67
CA VAL A 238 21.98 8.25 -8.39
C VAL A 238 22.35 9.56 -7.69
N ALA A 239 22.17 9.57 -6.37
CA ALA A 239 22.64 10.62 -5.48
C ALA A 239 23.28 10.04 -4.23
N PHE A 240 24.17 10.82 -3.62
CA PHE A 240 24.91 10.45 -2.42
C PHE A 240 24.84 11.59 -1.40
N PRO A 241 24.91 11.30 -0.09
CA PRO A 241 25.11 12.36 0.89
C PRO A 241 26.41 13.11 0.64
N ALA A 242 26.38 14.45 0.70
CA ALA A 242 27.56 15.30 0.57
C ALA A 242 28.53 15.11 1.75
N ASN A 243 28.02 14.74 2.92
CA ASN A 243 28.80 14.55 4.13
C ASN A 243 28.21 13.40 4.99
N LEU A 244 28.85 12.23 4.95
CA LEU A 244 28.46 11.08 5.79
C LEU A 244 28.74 11.29 7.30
N SER A 245 29.49 12.32 7.69
CA SER A 245 29.66 12.65 9.11
C SER A 245 28.44 13.37 9.69
N ASP A 246 27.63 14.01 8.84
CA ASP A 246 26.39 14.66 9.24
C ASP A 246 25.31 13.58 9.51
N PRO A 247 24.85 13.41 10.76
CA PRO A 247 23.81 12.44 11.07
C PRO A 247 22.44 12.82 10.50
N LEU A 248 22.22 14.09 10.13
CA LEU A 248 20.94 14.57 9.56
C LEU A 248 20.89 14.41 8.04
N LEU A 249 22.02 14.19 7.37
CA LEU A 249 22.13 14.02 5.91
C LEU A 249 21.47 15.17 5.13
N LEU A 250 21.78 16.42 5.49
CA LEU A 250 21.09 17.62 4.98
C LEU A 250 21.35 17.90 3.50
N HIS A 251 22.49 17.46 2.97
CA HIS A 251 22.93 17.82 1.63
C HIS A 251 23.21 16.57 0.81
N TRP A 252 22.67 16.55 -0.41
CA TRP A 252 22.80 15.46 -1.36
C TRP A 252 23.47 15.95 -2.64
N VAL A 253 24.31 15.10 -3.23
CA VAL A 253 25.02 15.34 -4.48
C VAL A 253 24.55 14.33 -5.50
N LYS A 254 23.96 14.82 -6.59
CA LYS A 254 23.61 14.00 -7.75
C LYS A 254 24.86 13.61 -8.52
N TYR A 255 24.96 12.34 -8.92
CA TYR A 255 26.07 11.86 -9.73
C TYR A 255 26.13 12.62 -11.07
N SER A 256 27.31 13.13 -11.42
CA SER A 256 27.50 13.92 -12.64
C SER A 256 27.28 13.14 -13.93
N GLY A 257 27.35 11.80 -13.88
CA GLY A 257 27.07 10.92 -15.01
C GLY A 257 25.60 10.51 -15.16
N ASN A 258 24.68 11.07 -14.37
CA ASN A 258 23.26 10.78 -14.49
C ASN A 258 22.69 11.14 -15.87
N PRO A 259 21.68 10.38 -16.37
CA PRO A 259 21.09 9.19 -15.76
C PRO A 259 21.97 7.94 -15.94
N VAL A 260 22.00 7.08 -14.92
CA VAL A 260 22.74 5.80 -14.94
C VAL A 260 21.98 4.69 -15.68
N LEU A 261 20.64 4.78 -15.76
CA LEU A 261 19.79 3.84 -16.48
C LEU A 261 18.72 4.55 -17.29
N ARG A 262 18.41 4.00 -18.46
CA ARG A 262 17.33 4.44 -19.35
C ARG A 262 16.41 3.26 -19.63
N PRO A 263 15.16 3.50 -20.08
CA PRO A 263 14.25 2.43 -20.46
C PRO A 263 14.93 1.50 -21.49
N PRO A 264 15.05 0.19 -21.20
CA PRO A 264 15.69 -0.74 -22.11
C PRO A 264 14.80 -1.02 -23.33
N GLN A 265 15.35 -1.69 -24.34
CA GLN A 265 14.59 -2.08 -25.53
C GLN A 265 13.36 -2.91 -25.14
N GLY A 266 12.19 -2.55 -25.69
CA GLY A 266 10.92 -3.22 -25.41
C GLY A 266 10.12 -2.62 -24.25
N ILE A 267 10.71 -1.70 -23.48
CA ILE A 267 10.05 -0.96 -22.41
C ILE A 267 9.73 0.46 -22.88
N GLN A 268 8.52 0.93 -22.61
CA GLN A 268 8.11 2.28 -23.01
C GLN A 268 8.76 3.35 -22.15
N SER A 269 8.90 4.56 -22.68
CA SER A 269 9.55 5.67 -21.99
C SER A 269 8.86 6.12 -20.71
N LYS A 270 7.59 5.76 -20.53
CA LYS A 270 6.75 6.12 -19.38
C LYS A 270 6.38 4.92 -18.50
N ASP A 271 7.06 3.78 -18.67
CA ASP A 271 6.79 2.52 -17.95
C ASP A 271 8.08 1.98 -17.29
N PHE A 272 8.93 2.84 -16.74
CA PHE A 272 10.23 2.43 -16.18
C PHE A 272 10.62 3.28 -14.96
N ARG A 273 10.20 2.85 -13.75
CA ARG A 273 10.34 3.68 -12.54
C ARG A 273 10.41 2.89 -11.24
N ASP A 274 10.72 3.63 -10.18
CA ASP A 274 10.67 3.25 -8.77
C ASP A 274 11.67 2.14 -8.41
N PRO A 275 12.98 2.40 -8.52
CA PRO A 275 14.03 1.43 -8.21
C PRO A 275 13.99 1.03 -6.72
N THR A 276 14.18 -0.27 -6.45
CA THR A 276 14.13 -0.82 -5.09
C THR A 276 15.41 -0.53 -4.29
N THR A 277 15.36 -0.77 -2.98
CA THR A 277 16.58 -1.00 -2.18
C THR A 277 17.33 -2.19 -2.79
N ALA A 278 18.66 -2.10 -2.87
CA ALA A 278 19.46 -3.15 -3.45
C ALA A 278 19.78 -4.27 -2.45
N TRP A 279 19.96 -5.49 -2.94
CA TRP A 279 20.40 -6.65 -2.17
C TRP A 279 21.71 -7.23 -2.74
N PHE A 280 22.55 -7.80 -1.88
CA PHE A 280 23.88 -8.28 -2.27
C PHE A 280 23.89 -9.79 -2.54
N VAL A 281 24.39 -10.20 -3.70
CA VAL A 281 24.45 -11.58 -4.17
C VAL A 281 25.82 -11.85 -4.80
N ASN A 282 26.55 -12.85 -4.29
CA ASN A 282 27.79 -13.37 -4.92
C ASN A 282 28.81 -12.30 -5.33
N GLY A 283 29.01 -11.27 -4.50
CA GLY A 283 29.99 -10.22 -4.75
C GLY A 283 29.47 -9.00 -5.53
N LYS A 284 28.20 -8.98 -5.94
CA LYS A 284 27.57 -7.88 -6.67
C LYS A 284 26.21 -7.54 -6.11
N TRP A 285 25.75 -6.32 -6.37
CA TRP A 285 24.43 -5.86 -5.99
C TRP A 285 23.40 -6.19 -7.06
N ARG A 286 22.17 -6.33 -6.61
CA ARG A 286 20.95 -6.47 -7.40
C ARG A 286 19.97 -5.39 -6.98
N LEU A 287 19.23 -4.84 -7.93
CA LEU A 287 18.03 -4.05 -7.65
C LEU A 287 16.96 -4.38 -8.68
N ALA A 288 15.71 -4.16 -8.30
CA ALA A 288 14.58 -4.31 -9.22
C ALA A 288 14.00 -2.95 -9.62
N ILE A 289 13.40 -2.91 -10.82
CA ILE A 289 12.65 -1.74 -11.32
C ILE A 289 11.32 -2.23 -11.87
N GLY A 290 10.24 -1.58 -11.45
CA GLY A 290 8.89 -1.86 -11.91
C GLY A 290 8.66 -1.42 -13.35
N SER A 291 7.97 -2.25 -14.12
CA SER A 291 7.64 -1.98 -15.52
C SER A 291 6.43 -2.80 -15.98
N LYS A 292 6.10 -2.72 -17.27
CA LYS A 292 5.17 -3.61 -17.96
C LYS A 292 5.57 -3.89 -19.40
N VAL A 293 5.12 -5.03 -19.90
CA VAL A 293 5.07 -5.34 -21.34
C VAL A 293 3.63 -5.65 -21.71
N ASN A 294 3.05 -4.82 -22.58
CA ASN A 294 1.61 -4.83 -22.87
C ASN A 294 0.80 -4.68 -21.56
N THR A 295 0.03 -5.70 -21.17
CA THR A 295 -0.75 -5.73 -19.92
C THR A 295 -0.09 -6.54 -18.81
N THR A 296 1.11 -7.10 -19.05
CA THR A 296 1.84 -7.93 -18.07
C THR A 296 2.74 -7.04 -17.25
N GLY A 297 2.52 -7.00 -15.94
CA GLY A 297 3.41 -6.30 -15.02
C GLY A 297 4.67 -7.13 -14.78
N ILE A 298 5.81 -6.45 -14.69
CA ILE A 298 7.12 -7.10 -14.59
C ILE A 298 8.02 -6.38 -13.59
N ALA A 299 8.97 -7.12 -13.02
CA ALA A 299 10.10 -6.58 -12.28
C ALA A 299 11.41 -6.90 -13.02
N LEU A 300 12.02 -5.87 -13.61
CA LEU A 300 13.35 -5.96 -14.25
C LEU A 300 14.42 -6.05 -13.17
N VAL A 301 15.49 -6.84 -13.39
CA VAL A 301 16.63 -6.95 -12.45
C VAL A 301 17.89 -6.40 -13.08
N TYR A 302 18.58 -5.54 -12.34
CA TYR A 302 19.88 -4.99 -12.71
C TYR A 302 20.95 -5.46 -11.74
N GLU A 303 22.11 -5.79 -12.30
CA GLU A 303 23.34 -6.08 -11.56
C GLU A 303 24.26 -4.85 -11.57
N THR A 304 24.90 -4.55 -10.44
CA THR A 304 25.97 -3.55 -10.36
C THR A 304 27.04 -3.93 -9.34
N ALA A 305 28.27 -3.47 -9.56
CA ALA A 305 29.36 -3.62 -8.59
C ALA A 305 29.62 -2.31 -7.81
N ASP A 306 29.23 -1.16 -8.36
CA ASP A 306 29.63 0.17 -7.90
C ASP A 306 28.49 1.19 -7.82
N PHE A 307 27.26 0.79 -8.19
CA PHE A 307 26.07 1.63 -8.31
C PHE A 307 26.15 2.73 -9.38
N LEU A 308 27.15 2.71 -10.24
CA LEU A 308 27.31 3.67 -11.34
C LEU A 308 27.14 3.00 -12.69
N GLU A 309 27.63 1.76 -12.83
CA GLU A 309 27.44 0.93 -14.02
C GLU A 309 26.49 -0.23 -13.72
N TYR A 310 25.50 -0.41 -14.59
CA TYR A 310 24.45 -1.41 -14.42
C TYR A 310 24.34 -2.32 -15.63
N LYS A 311 24.20 -3.61 -15.38
CA LYS A 311 23.91 -4.63 -16.38
C LYS A 311 22.48 -5.13 -16.17
N LEU A 312 21.61 -4.95 -17.17
CA LEU A 312 20.31 -5.61 -17.20
C LEU A 312 20.52 -7.13 -17.33
N LEU A 313 19.84 -7.90 -16.49
CA LEU A 313 19.84 -9.36 -16.59
C LEU A 313 18.80 -9.83 -17.62
N ASP A 314 19.09 -10.95 -18.28
CA ASP A 314 18.19 -11.52 -19.31
C ASP A 314 16.87 -12.06 -18.71
N ARG A 315 16.87 -12.36 -17.41
CA ARG A 315 15.70 -12.86 -16.67
C ARG A 315 15.06 -11.73 -15.87
N LEU A 316 13.74 -11.78 -15.80
CA LEU A 316 12.95 -10.97 -14.88
C LEU A 316 13.03 -11.58 -13.47
N LEU A 317 12.87 -10.75 -12.45
CA LEU A 317 12.63 -11.25 -11.10
C LEU A 317 11.33 -12.05 -11.07
N HIS A 318 10.27 -11.45 -11.64
CA HIS A 318 8.95 -12.05 -11.79
C HIS A 318 8.10 -11.28 -12.82
N ALA A 319 7.01 -11.90 -13.27
CA ALA A 319 6.02 -11.30 -14.16
C ALA A 319 4.64 -11.89 -13.93
N VAL A 320 3.59 -11.06 -13.93
CA VAL A 320 2.20 -11.50 -13.80
C VAL A 320 1.34 -10.89 -14.92
N PRO A 321 0.63 -11.71 -15.72
CA PRO A 321 -0.25 -11.21 -16.77
C PRO A 321 -1.38 -10.34 -16.22
N THR A 322 -1.87 -9.40 -17.04
CA THR A 322 -3.08 -8.59 -16.78
C THR A 322 -3.06 -7.65 -15.57
N THR A 323 -1.93 -7.53 -14.87
CA THR A 323 -1.79 -6.61 -13.72
C THR A 323 -1.45 -5.17 -14.09
N GLY A 324 -1.11 -4.90 -15.36
CA GLY A 324 -0.73 -3.56 -15.81
C GLY A 324 0.64 -3.12 -15.30
N MET A 325 0.82 -1.81 -15.11
CA MET A 325 2.11 -1.24 -14.68
C MET A 325 2.39 -1.57 -13.20
N TRP A 326 3.56 -2.16 -12.93
CA TRP A 326 4.07 -2.30 -11.58
C TRP A 326 4.85 -1.05 -11.19
N GLU A 327 4.33 -0.30 -10.24
CA GLU A 327 4.99 0.80 -9.54
C GLU A 327 5.58 0.28 -8.22
N CYS A 328 6.53 1.03 -7.66
CA CYS A 328 7.05 0.87 -6.30
C CYS A 328 7.25 -0.61 -5.91
N VAL A 329 7.96 -1.36 -6.76
CA VAL A 329 8.33 -2.73 -6.45
C VAL A 329 9.13 -2.73 -5.16
N ASP A 330 8.91 -3.71 -4.30
CA ASP A 330 9.73 -3.95 -3.11
C ASP A 330 10.02 -5.44 -3.00
N PHE A 331 11.24 -5.77 -2.60
CA PHE A 331 11.73 -7.15 -2.57
C PHE A 331 12.62 -7.36 -1.35
N TYR A 332 12.19 -8.22 -0.43
CA TYR A 332 12.88 -8.39 0.82
C TYR A 332 12.65 -9.76 1.48
N PRO A 333 13.57 -10.21 2.34
CA PRO A 333 13.44 -11.46 3.06
C PRO A 333 12.63 -11.32 4.37
N VAL A 334 11.98 -12.42 4.76
CA VAL A 334 11.30 -12.60 6.05
C VAL A 334 11.70 -13.92 6.69
N SER A 335 11.81 -13.94 8.03
CA SER A 335 12.13 -15.15 8.78
C SER A 335 10.89 -16.02 8.95
N THR A 336 11.04 -17.34 8.75
CA THR A 336 9.96 -18.33 9.01
C THR A 336 10.03 -18.95 10.40
N THR A 337 11.03 -18.57 11.22
CA THR A 337 11.30 -19.18 12.53
C THR A 337 11.30 -18.19 13.69
N GLY A 338 11.21 -16.88 13.41
CA GLY A 338 11.20 -15.83 14.41
C GLY A 338 10.46 -14.58 13.92
N ASP A 339 10.32 -13.61 14.81
CA ASP A 339 9.60 -12.34 14.65
C ASP A 339 10.54 -11.16 14.32
N LYS A 340 11.84 -11.40 14.20
CA LYS A 340 12.80 -10.37 13.77
C LYS A 340 12.73 -10.12 12.27
N GLY A 341 12.91 -8.86 11.90
CA GLY A 341 13.17 -8.46 10.53
C GLY A 341 14.55 -8.93 10.06
N LEU A 342 14.71 -9.06 8.75
CA LEU A 342 15.97 -9.46 8.13
C LEU A 342 16.52 -8.32 7.27
N ASP A 343 17.85 -8.17 7.28
CA ASP A 343 18.55 -7.35 6.29
C ASP A 343 18.20 -7.82 4.87
N THR A 344 18.10 -6.88 3.94
CA THR A 344 17.60 -7.13 2.58
C THR A 344 18.46 -8.16 1.81
N SER A 345 19.72 -8.37 2.18
CA SER A 345 20.62 -9.33 1.53
C SER A 345 20.56 -10.76 2.11
N VAL A 346 19.75 -11.01 3.14
CA VAL A 346 19.66 -12.32 3.77
C VAL A 346 18.93 -13.33 2.88
N ASN A 347 19.57 -14.46 2.58
CA ASN A 347 18.95 -15.60 1.88
C ASN A 347 19.44 -16.93 2.50
N GLY A 348 18.64 -18.00 2.39
CA GLY A 348 19.00 -19.34 2.87
C GLY A 348 17.86 -20.10 3.57
N PRO A 349 18.19 -21.21 4.27
CA PRO A 349 17.20 -21.99 5.00
C PRO A 349 16.47 -21.17 6.06
N GLY A 350 15.16 -21.36 6.18
CA GLY A 350 14.32 -20.64 7.12
C GLY A 350 13.96 -19.21 6.67
N VAL A 351 14.31 -18.82 5.45
CA VAL A 351 14.00 -17.51 4.86
C VAL A 351 13.01 -17.68 3.71
N LYS A 352 12.00 -16.81 3.67
CA LYS A 352 11.14 -16.59 2.50
C LYS A 352 11.37 -15.18 1.98
N HIS A 353 11.00 -14.91 0.73
CA HIS A 353 11.09 -13.59 0.14
C HIS A 353 9.69 -13.08 -0.21
N VAL A 354 9.44 -11.83 0.14
CA VAL A 354 8.24 -11.10 -0.22
C VAL A 354 8.55 -10.30 -1.47
N LEU A 355 7.73 -10.49 -2.51
CA LEU A 355 7.69 -9.59 -3.65
C LEU A 355 6.41 -8.76 -3.55
N LYS A 356 6.55 -7.43 -3.63
CA LYS A 356 5.44 -6.49 -3.62
C LYS A 356 5.48 -5.60 -4.84
N ALA A 357 4.32 -5.24 -5.37
CA ALA A 357 4.15 -4.17 -6.35
C ALA A 357 2.92 -3.31 -6.02
N SER A 358 3.02 -2.02 -6.33
CA SER A 358 1.90 -1.09 -6.39
C SER A 358 1.31 -1.15 -7.80
N LEU A 359 0.03 -1.52 -7.95
CA LEU A 359 -0.57 -1.61 -9.28
C LEU A 359 -1.16 -0.28 -9.72
N ASP A 360 -0.59 0.30 -10.78
CA ASP A 360 -1.01 1.61 -11.29
C ASP A 360 -2.50 1.61 -11.68
N ASP A 361 -2.96 0.52 -12.28
CA ASP A 361 -4.30 0.41 -12.85
C ASP A 361 -5.43 0.41 -11.79
N ASN A 362 -5.15 -0.05 -10.56
CA ASN A 362 -6.18 -0.20 -9.53
C ASN A 362 -5.87 0.49 -8.19
N LYS A 363 -4.67 1.07 -8.04
CA LYS A 363 -4.28 1.87 -6.87
C LYS A 363 -4.22 1.11 -5.56
N HIS A 364 -3.78 -0.15 -5.61
CA HIS A 364 -3.51 -0.94 -4.41
C HIS A 364 -2.13 -1.59 -4.45
N ASP A 365 -1.65 -1.90 -3.25
CA ASP A 365 -0.39 -2.59 -3.04
C ASP A 365 -0.63 -4.06 -2.74
N TYR A 366 -0.08 -4.91 -3.59
CA TYR A 366 -0.18 -6.36 -3.49
C TYR A 366 1.18 -6.96 -3.18
N TYR A 367 1.19 -7.98 -2.34
CA TYR A 367 2.39 -8.78 -2.10
C TYR A 367 2.07 -10.26 -2.24
N ALA A 368 3.12 -11.03 -2.52
CA ALA A 368 3.10 -12.47 -2.45
C ALA A 368 4.37 -12.98 -1.76
N ILE A 369 4.26 -14.14 -1.12
CA ILE A 369 5.36 -14.79 -0.42
C ILE A 369 5.87 -15.92 -1.31
N GLY A 370 7.19 -16.06 -1.37
CA GLY A 370 7.82 -17.03 -2.26
C GLY A 370 9.27 -17.30 -1.92
N THR A 371 9.96 -17.91 -2.87
CA THR A 371 11.36 -18.31 -2.73
C THR A 371 12.19 -17.63 -3.82
N TYR A 372 13.34 -17.09 -3.42
CA TYR A 372 14.30 -16.44 -4.31
C TYR A 372 15.48 -17.37 -4.57
N ASP A 373 15.74 -17.64 -5.85
CA ASP A 373 16.92 -18.36 -6.29
C ASP A 373 17.98 -17.38 -6.80
N SER A 374 19.06 -17.24 -6.03
CA SER A 374 20.19 -16.37 -6.34
C SER A 374 21.04 -16.83 -7.53
N GLU A 375 20.92 -18.09 -7.98
CA GLU A 375 21.64 -18.56 -9.17
C GLU A 375 20.95 -18.12 -10.45
N SER A 376 19.61 -18.14 -10.46
CA SER A 376 18.80 -17.74 -11.60
C SER A 376 18.32 -16.28 -11.55
N ASP A 377 18.53 -15.59 -10.42
CA ASP A 377 18.02 -14.23 -10.15
C ASP A 377 16.49 -14.12 -10.32
N SER A 378 15.78 -15.21 -10.02
CA SER A 378 14.32 -15.31 -10.16
C SER A 378 13.63 -15.60 -8.84
N TRP A 379 12.41 -15.10 -8.69
CA TRP A 379 11.53 -15.37 -7.55
C TRP A 379 10.35 -16.21 -8.02
N THR A 380 9.90 -17.14 -7.18
CA THR A 380 8.75 -17.99 -7.45
C THR A 380 7.75 -17.90 -6.29
N PRO A 381 6.46 -17.60 -6.54
CA PRO A 381 5.43 -17.56 -5.50
C PRO A 381 5.24 -18.93 -4.87
N ASP A 382 4.96 -18.96 -3.57
CA ASP A 382 4.55 -20.19 -2.87
C ASP A 382 3.15 -20.63 -3.32
N ASP A 383 2.26 -19.69 -3.65
CA ASP A 383 0.93 -19.92 -4.21
C ASP A 383 0.68 -19.05 -5.45
N PRO A 384 0.69 -19.64 -6.67
CA PRO A 384 0.42 -18.92 -7.91
C PRO A 384 -1.00 -18.34 -8.03
N GLU A 385 -1.98 -18.82 -7.24
CA GLU A 385 -3.34 -18.25 -7.23
C GLU A 385 -3.41 -16.96 -6.40
N LEU A 386 -2.42 -16.73 -5.53
CA LEU A 386 -2.27 -15.54 -4.70
C LEU A 386 -1.02 -14.72 -5.09
N ASP A 387 -0.67 -14.73 -6.38
CA ASP A 387 0.49 -14.02 -6.92
C ASP A 387 0.32 -12.49 -6.82
N VAL A 388 1.42 -11.77 -7.05
CA VAL A 388 1.49 -10.31 -6.99
C VAL A 388 0.45 -9.69 -7.93
N GLY A 389 -0.43 -8.87 -7.36
CA GLY A 389 -1.47 -8.15 -8.09
C GLY A 389 -2.83 -8.84 -8.15
N ILE A 390 -2.90 -10.14 -7.82
CA ILE A 390 -4.13 -10.94 -7.85
C ILE A 390 -4.46 -11.61 -6.51
N GLY A 391 -3.51 -11.62 -5.56
CA GLY A 391 -3.69 -12.18 -4.22
C GLY A 391 -3.87 -11.14 -3.12
N ILE A 392 -2.98 -11.20 -2.13
CA ILE A 392 -3.11 -10.51 -0.84
C ILE A 392 -2.56 -9.08 -0.93
N ARG A 393 -3.14 -8.18 -0.12
CA ARG A 393 -2.70 -6.79 0.02
C ARG A 393 -2.12 -6.55 1.41
N TYR A 394 -1.25 -5.54 1.54
CA TYR A 394 -0.89 -5.06 2.88
C TYR A 394 -2.11 -4.45 3.58
N ASP A 395 -2.88 -3.66 2.86
CA ASP A 395 -4.02 -2.96 3.40
C ASP A 395 -5.15 -2.96 2.37
N TYR A 396 -6.37 -3.22 2.82
CA TYR A 396 -7.54 -3.36 1.95
C TYR A 396 -8.33 -2.05 1.77
N GLY A 397 -7.87 -0.95 2.38
CA GLY A 397 -8.41 0.38 2.22
C GLY A 397 -7.55 1.29 1.34
N LYS A 398 -7.42 2.56 1.74
CA LYS A 398 -6.58 3.57 1.05
C LYS A 398 -5.13 3.42 1.50
N TYR A 399 -4.32 2.78 0.67
CA TYR A 399 -2.91 2.52 0.95
C TYR A 399 -2.15 2.25 -0.34
N TYR A 400 -1.09 3.01 -0.62
CA TYR A 400 -0.37 2.91 -1.88
C TYR A 400 1.12 3.25 -1.76
N ALA A 401 1.89 2.92 -2.80
CA ALA A 401 3.31 3.25 -2.94
C ALA A 401 4.18 2.82 -1.74
N SER A 402 3.78 1.77 -1.04
CA SER A 402 4.43 1.36 0.20
C SER A 402 5.84 0.85 -0.02
N LYS A 403 6.70 1.10 0.97
CA LYS A 403 8.12 0.80 0.92
C LYS A 403 8.63 0.40 2.28
N THR A 404 9.40 -0.69 2.33
CA THR A 404 10.02 -1.15 3.57
C THR A 404 11.47 -0.73 3.70
N PHE A 405 11.96 -0.67 4.93
CA PHE A 405 13.39 -0.69 5.22
C PHE A 405 13.69 -1.61 6.40
N TYR A 406 14.93 -2.08 6.48
CA TYR A 406 15.42 -2.81 7.64
C TYR A 406 15.94 -1.83 8.69
N ASP A 407 15.41 -1.93 9.90
CA ASP A 407 15.86 -1.20 11.08
C ASP A 407 16.89 -2.07 11.84
N PRO A 408 18.21 -1.78 11.73
CA PRO A 408 19.24 -2.55 12.42
C PRO A 408 19.29 -2.25 13.93
N LYS A 409 18.68 -1.16 14.40
CA LYS A 409 18.67 -0.79 15.84
C LYS A 409 17.77 -1.73 16.63
N LYS A 410 16.63 -2.13 16.04
CA LYS A 410 15.64 -3.00 16.67
C LYS A 410 15.44 -4.34 15.97
N GLU A 411 16.24 -4.62 14.93
CA GLU A 411 16.22 -5.87 14.16
C GLU A 411 14.81 -6.19 13.62
N ARG A 412 14.16 -5.19 13.02
CA ARG A 412 12.78 -5.27 12.51
C ARG A 412 12.69 -4.70 11.09
N ARG A 413 11.69 -5.12 10.34
CA ARG A 413 11.36 -4.51 9.04
C ARG A 413 10.20 -3.56 9.25
N VAL A 414 10.36 -2.31 8.82
CA VAL A 414 9.37 -1.25 8.98
C VAL A 414 8.83 -0.87 7.61
N LEU A 415 7.50 -0.83 7.50
CA LEU A 415 6.73 -0.49 6.31
C LEU A 415 6.14 0.91 6.44
N TRP A 416 6.35 1.72 5.41
CA TRP A 416 5.66 2.97 5.16
C TRP A 416 4.67 2.81 4.02
N GLY A 417 3.57 3.57 4.03
CA GLY A 417 2.65 3.64 2.91
C GLY A 417 1.89 4.95 2.87
N TRP A 418 1.75 5.49 1.66
CA TRP A 418 1.05 6.73 1.38
C TRP A 418 -0.46 6.52 1.42
N ILE A 419 -1.15 7.45 2.08
CA ILE A 419 -2.60 7.50 2.21
C ILE A 419 -3.10 8.73 1.44
N GLY A 420 -3.51 8.51 0.20
CA GLY A 420 -4.13 9.55 -0.64
C GLY A 420 -5.45 10.04 -0.07
N GLU A 421 -5.80 11.29 -0.41
CA GLU A 421 -7.07 11.90 -0.03
C GLU A 421 -8.27 11.18 -0.69
N THR A 422 -9.43 11.26 -0.03
CA THR A 422 -10.71 10.85 -0.63
C THR A 422 -11.78 11.94 -0.53
N ASP A 423 -11.40 13.19 -0.28
CA ASP A 423 -12.20 14.37 -0.59
C ASP A 423 -11.80 14.96 -1.95
N SER A 424 -12.50 16.01 -2.40
CA SER A 424 -12.29 16.55 -3.75
C SER A 424 -10.97 17.33 -3.87
N GLU A 425 -10.37 17.35 -5.06
CA GLU A 425 -9.20 18.22 -5.36
C GLU A 425 -9.48 19.71 -5.02
N ASN A 426 -10.73 20.14 -5.11
CA ASN A 426 -11.13 21.49 -4.70
C ASN A 426 -11.08 21.69 -3.17
N ALA A 427 -11.42 20.67 -2.38
CA ALA A 427 -11.22 20.68 -0.93
C ALA A 427 -9.73 20.66 -0.59
N ASP A 428 -8.92 19.87 -1.30
CA ASP A 428 -7.45 19.83 -1.15
C ASP A 428 -6.81 21.21 -1.35
N ILE A 429 -7.16 21.90 -2.44
CA ILE A 429 -6.67 23.26 -2.72
C ILE A 429 -7.14 24.24 -1.63
N LYS A 430 -8.37 24.11 -1.12
CA LYS A 430 -8.90 25.00 -0.06
C LYS A 430 -8.24 24.77 1.29
N LYS A 431 -7.93 23.52 1.66
CA LYS A 431 -7.26 23.18 2.92
C LYS A 431 -5.73 23.34 2.84
N ASP A 432 -5.19 23.53 1.64
CA ASP A 432 -3.77 23.77 1.35
C ASP A 432 -2.85 22.59 1.70
N TRP A 433 -3.37 21.36 1.67
CA TRP A 433 -2.55 20.15 1.80
C TRP A 433 -3.30 18.92 1.26
N ALA A 434 -2.56 17.89 0.87
CA ALA A 434 -3.13 16.60 0.47
C ALA A 434 -2.11 15.48 0.69
N GLY A 435 -2.56 14.36 1.23
CA GLY A 435 -1.76 13.15 1.44
C GLY A 435 -1.16 13.06 2.85
N LEU A 436 -1.18 11.83 3.38
CA LEU A 436 -0.62 11.45 4.67
C LEU A 436 0.29 10.24 4.49
N GLN A 437 1.15 9.96 5.47
CA GLN A 437 1.72 8.63 5.65
C GLN A 437 0.93 7.88 6.73
N SER A 438 0.80 6.57 6.57
CA SER A 438 0.39 5.68 7.67
C SER A 438 1.37 5.76 8.84
N ILE A 439 0.92 5.39 10.04
CA ILE A 439 1.85 5.07 11.11
C ILE A 439 2.74 3.91 10.65
N PRO A 440 4.07 4.01 10.78
CA PRO A 440 4.98 2.95 10.36
C PRO A 440 4.61 1.62 11.01
N ARG A 441 4.63 0.54 10.23
CA ARG A 441 4.21 -0.78 10.68
C ARG A 441 5.40 -1.74 10.68
N GLU A 442 5.57 -2.52 11.73
CA GLU A 442 6.43 -3.70 11.69
C GLU A 442 5.80 -4.77 10.82
N VAL A 443 6.61 -5.47 10.01
CA VAL A 443 6.14 -6.54 9.11
C VAL A 443 6.89 -7.83 9.40
N VAL A 444 6.13 -8.90 9.67
CA VAL A 444 6.67 -10.23 9.97
C VAL A 444 5.87 -11.31 9.25
N PHE A 445 6.48 -12.49 9.06
CA PHE A 445 5.78 -13.66 8.53
C PHE A 445 4.83 -14.24 9.57
N ASP A 446 3.58 -14.51 9.20
CA ASP A 446 2.65 -15.20 10.09
C ASP A 446 3.02 -16.69 10.18
N THR A 447 3.73 -17.06 11.25
CA THR A 447 4.14 -18.45 11.47
C THR A 447 2.97 -19.40 11.76
N LYS A 448 1.79 -18.87 12.12
CA LYS A 448 0.59 -19.66 12.42
C LYS A 448 -0.15 -20.03 11.13
N THR A 449 -0.40 -19.07 10.25
CA THR A 449 -1.10 -19.33 8.97
C THR A 449 -0.15 -19.77 7.86
N LYS A 450 1.10 -19.29 7.91
CA LYS A 450 2.17 -19.52 6.91
C LYS A 450 1.86 -19.02 5.50
N SER A 451 0.83 -18.20 5.34
CA SER A 451 0.32 -17.75 4.04
C SER A 451 0.19 -16.23 3.92
N ASN A 452 0.42 -15.48 5.00
CA ASN A 452 0.33 -14.03 5.02
C ASN A 452 1.42 -13.41 5.90
N LEU A 453 1.56 -12.10 5.77
CA LEU A 453 2.32 -11.27 6.68
C LEU A 453 1.41 -10.75 7.80
N ILE A 454 2.00 -10.39 8.93
CA ILE A 454 1.37 -9.63 10.01
C ILE A 454 1.95 -8.22 9.97
N GLN A 455 1.07 -7.22 10.10
CA GLN A 455 1.45 -5.82 10.23
C GLN A 455 0.97 -5.24 11.55
N TRP A 456 1.85 -4.55 12.28
CA TRP A 456 1.46 -3.88 13.52
C TRP A 456 2.12 -2.51 13.63
N PRO A 457 1.42 -1.45 14.08
CA PRO A 457 2.05 -0.15 14.31
C PRO A 457 3.30 -0.30 15.19
N VAL A 458 4.38 0.39 14.83
CA VAL A 458 5.62 0.39 15.63
C VAL A 458 5.31 0.71 17.09
N GLY A 459 5.92 -0.02 18.02
CA GLY A 459 5.61 0.09 19.44
C GLY A 459 5.80 1.51 20.01
N GLU A 460 6.61 2.34 19.36
CA GLU A 460 6.81 3.74 19.72
C GLU A 460 5.54 4.59 19.67
N VAL A 461 4.54 4.23 18.85
CA VAL A 461 3.25 4.95 18.83
C VAL A 461 2.57 4.94 20.21
N GLU A 462 2.85 3.92 21.02
CA GLU A 462 2.28 3.77 22.37
C GLU A 462 2.81 4.84 23.34
N SER A 463 3.93 5.51 23.03
CA SER A 463 4.45 6.64 23.80
C SER A 463 3.49 7.84 23.82
N LEU A 464 2.57 7.92 22.86
CA LEU A 464 1.55 8.97 22.77
C LEU A 464 0.32 8.67 23.63
N ARG A 465 0.17 7.45 24.17
CA ARG A 465 -0.99 7.07 24.98
C ARG A 465 -1.04 7.91 26.26
N MET A 466 -2.16 8.59 26.47
CA MET A 466 -2.46 9.39 27.65
C MET A 466 -3.48 8.65 28.55
N ALA A 467 -4.60 9.31 28.86
CA ALA A 467 -5.64 8.75 29.71
C ALA A 467 -6.26 7.50 29.07
N LYS A 468 -6.35 6.43 29.87
CA LYS A 468 -6.97 5.16 29.52
C LYS A 468 -8.39 5.07 30.09
N LYS A 469 -9.32 4.54 29.30
CA LYS A 469 -10.62 4.05 29.75
C LYS A 469 -10.78 2.58 29.36
N GLU A 470 -11.41 1.82 30.22
CA GLU A 470 -11.62 0.39 30.03
C GLU A 470 -13.09 0.02 30.22
N PHE A 471 -13.55 -0.87 29.37
CA PHE A 471 -14.87 -1.49 29.44
C PHE A 471 -14.68 -2.99 29.27
N ASN A 472 -15.06 -3.77 30.27
CA ASN A 472 -14.85 -5.22 30.27
C ASN A 472 -16.20 -5.92 30.47
N GLU A 473 -16.31 -7.10 29.88
CA GLU A 473 -17.48 -7.99 30.05
C GLU A 473 -18.82 -7.32 29.70
N LEU A 474 -18.85 -6.48 28.65
CA LEU A 474 -20.08 -5.86 28.17
C LEU A 474 -20.83 -6.81 27.24
N GLU A 475 -22.08 -7.12 27.57
CA GLU A 475 -22.97 -7.83 26.65
C GLU A 475 -23.70 -6.84 25.74
N ILE A 476 -23.49 -6.96 24.43
CA ILE A 476 -24.11 -6.12 23.41
C ILE A 476 -25.19 -6.94 22.71
N LYS A 477 -26.45 -6.66 23.05
CA LYS A 477 -27.62 -7.36 22.51
C LYS A 477 -27.74 -7.15 21.00
N ALA A 478 -28.36 -8.10 20.31
CA ALA A 478 -28.70 -7.98 18.90
C ALA A 478 -29.50 -6.69 18.61
N GLY A 479 -29.08 -5.93 17.59
CA GLY A 479 -29.69 -4.66 17.19
C GLY A 479 -29.43 -3.48 18.13
N SER A 480 -28.41 -3.54 19.00
CA SER A 480 -28.10 -2.49 19.97
C SER A 480 -26.84 -1.70 19.63
N VAL A 481 -26.84 -0.43 20.05
CA VAL A 481 -25.71 0.50 19.98
C VAL A 481 -25.55 1.09 21.37
N LEU A 482 -24.34 1.02 21.94
CA LEU A 482 -24.04 1.55 23.27
C LEU A 482 -23.01 2.67 23.17
N PRO A 483 -23.29 3.87 23.70
CA PRO A 483 -22.32 4.95 23.77
C PRO A 483 -21.20 4.62 24.75
N LEU A 484 -19.98 5.00 24.38
CA LEU A 484 -18.81 4.88 25.25
C LEU A 484 -18.38 6.28 25.68
N GLU A 485 -18.62 6.59 26.96
CA GLU A 485 -18.33 7.91 27.54
C GLU A 485 -16.82 8.11 27.71
N ILE A 486 -16.13 8.52 26.65
CA ILE A 486 -14.67 8.66 26.63
C ILE A 486 -14.16 10.10 26.65
N GLY A 487 -15.02 11.09 26.43
CA GLY A 487 -14.63 12.48 26.24
C GLY A 487 -14.42 12.79 24.76
N ASN A 488 -13.29 13.41 24.39
CA ASN A 488 -12.96 13.64 22.99
C ASN A 488 -12.75 12.29 22.27
N ALA A 489 -13.22 12.16 21.02
CA ALA A 489 -13.16 10.92 20.25
C ALA A 489 -12.48 11.07 18.89
N THR A 490 -11.64 12.11 18.73
CA THR A 490 -10.96 12.40 17.46
C THR A 490 -9.52 11.87 17.40
N GLN A 491 -8.90 11.52 18.53
CA GLN A 491 -7.50 11.11 18.63
C GLN A 491 -7.35 9.95 19.61
N LEU A 492 -7.44 8.71 19.11
CA LEU A 492 -7.55 7.52 19.94
C LEU A 492 -6.65 6.38 19.47
N ASP A 493 -6.24 5.54 20.42
CA ASP A 493 -5.83 4.16 20.18
C ASP A 493 -6.83 3.26 20.91
N ILE A 494 -7.48 2.36 20.19
CA ILE A 494 -8.55 1.49 20.70
C ILE A 494 -8.13 0.05 20.48
N VAL A 495 -8.20 -0.79 21.52
CA VAL A 495 -7.99 -2.24 21.42
C VAL A 495 -9.22 -2.94 21.98
N ALA A 496 -9.83 -3.83 21.20
CA ALA A 496 -11.06 -4.51 21.57
C ALA A 496 -11.02 -6.01 21.24
N GLU A 497 -11.62 -6.82 22.12
CA GLU A 497 -11.82 -8.25 21.95
C GLU A 497 -13.31 -8.61 22.10
N PHE A 498 -13.85 -9.27 21.07
CA PHE A 498 -15.23 -9.74 21.04
C PHE A 498 -15.30 -11.27 21.06
N GLU A 499 -16.32 -11.77 21.71
CA GLU A 499 -16.69 -13.18 21.76
C GLU A 499 -18.14 -13.34 21.30
N VAL A 500 -18.37 -14.36 20.48
CA VAL A 500 -19.68 -14.73 19.94
C VAL A 500 -19.94 -16.18 20.34
N ASP A 501 -21.18 -16.51 20.72
CA ASP A 501 -21.53 -17.89 21.11
C ASP A 501 -21.29 -18.86 19.93
N SER A 502 -20.26 -19.69 20.04
CA SER A 502 -19.89 -20.69 19.04
C SER A 502 -20.99 -21.73 18.82
N ASN A 503 -21.78 -22.05 19.85
CA ASN A 503 -22.91 -22.97 19.70
C ASN A 503 -24.04 -22.36 18.88
N ALA A 504 -24.19 -21.03 18.89
CA ALA A 504 -25.13 -20.35 18.00
C ALA A 504 -24.65 -20.48 16.54
N LEU A 505 -23.35 -20.23 16.28
CA LEU A 505 -22.72 -20.36 14.96
C LEU A 505 -22.90 -21.75 14.32
N GLU A 506 -22.74 -22.81 15.11
CA GLU A 506 -22.91 -24.19 14.62
C GLU A 506 -24.36 -24.52 14.26
N ARG A 507 -25.33 -24.03 15.05
CA ARG A 507 -26.77 -24.34 14.89
C ARG A 507 -27.43 -23.61 13.72
N THR A 508 -26.86 -22.52 13.22
CA THR A 508 -27.42 -21.77 12.10
C THR A 508 -27.37 -22.57 10.80
N MET A 509 -28.52 -22.70 10.14
CA MET A 509 -28.65 -23.36 8.83
C MET A 509 -28.51 -22.40 7.64
N GLU A 510 -28.54 -21.09 7.90
CA GLU A 510 -28.43 -20.05 6.87
C GLU A 510 -26.98 -19.94 6.39
N ALA A 511 -26.80 -20.09 5.08
CA ALA A 511 -25.52 -19.84 4.42
C ALA A 511 -25.54 -18.44 3.80
N ASP A 512 -24.48 -17.67 4.05
CA ASP A 512 -24.28 -16.34 3.46
C ASP A 512 -23.07 -16.35 2.54
N VAL A 513 -23.25 -17.05 1.41
CA VAL A 513 -22.15 -17.42 0.50
C VAL A 513 -21.70 -16.24 -0.36
N LEU A 514 -22.53 -15.21 -0.47
CA LEU A 514 -22.31 -14.05 -1.34
C LEU A 514 -21.81 -12.81 -0.59
N TYR A 515 -21.65 -12.89 0.74
CA TYR A 515 -21.18 -11.75 1.52
C TYR A 515 -19.81 -11.27 1.04
N ASN A 516 -19.71 -9.96 0.81
CA ASN A 516 -18.48 -9.23 0.59
C ASN A 516 -18.69 -7.81 1.11
N CYS A 517 -17.74 -7.28 1.89
CA CYS A 517 -17.83 -5.95 2.47
C CYS A 517 -18.19 -4.89 1.40
N SER A 518 -17.52 -4.89 0.26
CA SER A 518 -17.64 -3.85 -0.77
C SER A 518 -18.98 -3.80 -1.50
N THR A 519 -19.75 -4.89 -1.48
CA THR A 519 -21.08 -4.98 -2.11
C THR A 519 -22.20 -5.18 -1.08
N SER A 520 -21.87 -5.13 0.21
CA SER A 520 -22.85 -5.28 1.30
C SER A 520 -23.58 -3.95 1.57
N ASP A 521 -24.65 -4.03 2.35
CA ASP A 521 -25.32 -2.85 2.92
C ASP A 521 -24.55 -2.25 4.14
N GLY A 522 -23.27 -2.62 4.30
CA GLY A 522 -22.40 -2.13 5.37
C GLY A 522 -22.93 -2.45 6.77
N ALA A 523 -22.78 -1.49 7.69
CA ALA A 523 -23.27 -1.61 9.06
C ALA A 523 -24.81 -1.69 9.14
N ALA A 524 -25.54 -1.33 8.08
CA ALA A 524 -27.00 -1.43 8.03
C ALA A 524 -27.50 -2.83 7.61
N GLY A 525 -26.69 -3.58 6.86
CA GLY A 525 -27.01 -4.94 6.41
C GLY A 525 -26.93 -5.94 7.55
N ARG A 526 -28.07 -6.45 8.01
CA ARG A 526 -28.14 -7.33 9.18
C ARG A 526 -28.01 -8.81 8.77
N GLY A 527 -27.11 -9.52 9.45
CA GLY A 527 -26.96 -10.97 9.36
C GLY A 527 -27.04 -11.65 10.72
N VAL A 528 -26.95 -12.97 10.75
CA VAL A 528 -27.06 -13.76 11.99
C VAL A 528 -25.88 -13.49 12.94
N PHE A 529 -24.67 -13.31 12.41
CA PHE A 529 -23.42 -13.10 13.16
C PHE A 529 -22.67 -11.84 12.72
N GLY A 530 -23.41 -10.75 12.57
CA GLY A 530 -22.86 -9.44 12.30
C GLY A 530 -23.83 -8.53 11.57
N PRO A 531 -23.43 -7.29 11.33
CA PRO A 531 -22.14 -6.70 11.70
C PRO A 531 -22.07 -6.35 13.19
N PHE A 532 -20.91 -6.56 13.82
CA PHE A 532 -20.62 -6.11 15.19
C PHE A 532 -19.22 -5.52 15.30
N GLY A 533 -19.07 -4.47 16.10
CA GLY A 533 -17.80 -3.76 16.22
C GLY A 533 -17.95 -2.37 16.83
N LEU A 534 -17.23 -1.40 16.28
CA LEU A 534 -17.13 -0.03 16.79
C LEU A 534 -17.61 0.99 15.75
N LEU A 535 -18.28 2.05 16.21
CA LEU A 535 -18.57 3.24 15.43
C LEU A 535 -17.65 4.36 15.91
N VAL A 536 -16.71 4.79 15.07
CA VAL A 536 -15.79 5.90 15.35
C VAL A 536 -16.23 7.13 14.58
N LEU A 537 -15.80 8.31 15.06
CA LEU A 537 -16.08 9.60 14.42
C LEU A 537 -17.58 9.73 14.07
N ALA A 538 -18.41 9.34 15.04
CA ALA A 538 -19.86 9.33 14.91
C ALA A 538 -20.47 10.47 15.72
N ASP A 539 -21.57 11.06 15.26
CA ASP A 539 -22.33 12.01 16.07
C ASP A 539 -23.40 11.30 16.94
N ASN A 540 -23.90 11.98 17.97
CA ASN A 540 -24.92 11.42 18.88
C ASN A 540 -26.18 10.90 18.17
N GLY A 541 -26.56 11.50 17.04
CA GLY A 541 -27.72 11.09 16.26
C GLY A 541 -27.42 10.02 15.21
N HIS A 542 -26.17 9.55 15.09
CA HIS A 542 -25.72 8.61 14.07
C HIS A 542 -26.03 9.08 12.63
N SER A 543 -26.08 10.39 12.42
CA SER A 543 -26.23 10.98 11.08
C SER A 543 -24.94 10.86 10.27
N GLU A 544 -23.81 10.90 10.96
CA GLU A 544 -22.48 10.54 10.49
C GLU A 544 -21.90 9.46 11.41
N GLN A 545 -21.25 8.46 10.81
CA GLN A 545 -20.56 7.38 11.51
C GLN A 545 -19.62 6.64 10.55
N THR A 546 -18.47 6.22 11.07
CA THR A 546 -17.59 5.27 10.38
C THR A 546 -17.59 3.96 11.17
N ALA A 547 -18.04 2.87 10.55
CA ALA A 547 -18.17 1.59 11.24
C ALA A 547 -17.01 0.65 10.93
N ILE A 548 -16.38 0.09 11.95
CA ILE A 548 -15.32 -0.92 11.85
C ILE A 548 -15.87 -2.17 12.51
N TYR A 549 -16.02 -3.25 11.75
CA TYR A 549 -16.78 -4.40 12.23
C TYR A 549 -16.30 -5.73 11.67
N PHE A 550 -16.67 -6.78 12.39
CA PHE A 550 -16.62 -8.16 11.95
C PHE A 550 -17.99 -8.63 11.46
N TYR A 551 -17.97 -9.51 10.49
CA TYR A 551 -19.14 -10.25 10.01
C TYR A 551 -18.77 -11.70 9.79
N VAL A 552 -19.47 -12.64 10.40
CA VAL A 552 -19.19 -14.07 10.24
C VAL A 552 -20.25 -14.71 9.34
N ALA A 553 -19.81 -15.18 8.17
CA ALA A 553 -20.65 -15.84 7.19
C ALA A 553 -20.39 -17.34 7.19
N LYS A 554 -21.43 -18.15 7.01
CA LYS A 554 -21.33 -19.61 6.85
C LYS A 554 -21.36 -19.98 5.36
N GLY A 555 -20.35 -20.72 4.90
CA GLY A 555 -20.29 -21.25 3.54
C GLY A 555 -21.20 -22.46 3.33
N THR A 556 -21.41 -22.86 2.07
CA THR A 556 -22.18 -24.08 1.72
C THR A 556 -21.49 -25.37 2.17
N ASP A 557 -20.17 -25.32 2.37
CA ASP A 557 -19.34 -26.38 2.93
C ASP A 557 -19.46 -26.49 4.46
N GLY A 558 -20.21 -25.58 5.10
CA GLY A 558 -20.36 -25.47 6.55
C GLY A 558 -19.22 -24.72 7.22
N ASN A 559 -18.18 -24.32 6.49
CA ASN A 559 -17.05 -23.58 7.04
C ASN A 559 -17.43 -22.12 7.29
N LEU A 560 -16.89 -21.56 8.37
CA LEU A 560 -17.08 -20.15 8.69
C LEU A 560 -16.03 -19.30 7.98
N LYS A 561 -16.47 -18.17 7.43
CA LYS A 561 -15.62 -17.12 6.90
C LYS A 561 -15.86 -15.85 7.71
N THR A 562 -14.81 -15.30 8.28
CA THR A 562 -14.87 -14.02 8.99
C THR A 562 -14.43 -12.92 8.04
N PHE A 563 -15.29 -11.93 7.87
CA PHE A 563 -15.00 -10.69 7.16
C PHE A 563 -14.68 -9.59 8.16
N PHE A 564 -13.71 -8.77 7.83
CA PHE A 564 -13.40 -7.54 8.54
C PHE A 564 -13.60 -6.37 7.58
N CYS A 565 -14.42 -5.40 7.98
CA CYS A 565 -14.87 -4.32 7.11
C CYS A 565 -14.73 -2.95 7.79
N THR A 566 -14.49 -1.92 6.98
CA THR A 566 -14.67 -0.51 7.36
C THR A 566 -15.69 0.14 6.43
N ASP A 567 -16.84 0.50 6.98
CA ASP A 567 -17.95 1.11 6.25
C ASP A 567 -17.94 2.64 6.42
N GLN A 568 -17.68 3.32 5.30
CA GLN A 568 -17.67 4.78 5.18
C GLN A 568 -18.95 5.34 4.54
N SER A 569 -19.96 4.50 4.24
CA SER A 569 -21.18 4.89 3.51
C SER A 569 -21.91 6.07 4.17
N ARG A 570 -21.79 6.20 5.49
CA ARG A 570 -22.34 7.29 6.30
C ARG A 570 -21.27 8.08 7.05
N SER A 571 -20.01 8.08 6.61
CA SER A 571 -18.91 8.79 7.31
C SER A 571 -19.04 10.32 7.26
N SER A 572 -19.80 10.84 6.30
CA SER A 572 -19.95 12.28 6.07
C SER A 572 -21.28 12.61 5.39
N LEU A 573 -21.83 13.79 5.66
CA LEU A 573 -22.93 14.39 4.91
C LEU A 573 -22.46 15.07 3.61
N ALA A 574 -21.16 15.30 3.43
CA ALA A 574 -20.62 15.88 2.21
C ALA A 574 -20.84 14.96 1.00
N ASN A 575 -21.12 15.54 -0.16
CA ASN A 575 -21.39 14.81 -1.40
C ASN A 575 -20.16 14.65 -2.29
N ASP A 576 -19.05 15.31 -1.96
CA ASP A 576 -17.81 15.37 -2.73
C ASP A 576 -16.67 14.57 -2.06
N VAL A 577 -17.02 13.49 -1.35
CA VAL A 577 -16.09 12.60 -0.64
C VAL A 577 -16.37 11.11 -0.94
N GLY A 578 -15.33 10.29 -0.91
CA GLY A 578 -15.41 8.84 -1.02
C GLY A 578 -16.13 8.22 0.19
N LYS A 579 -17.05 7.30 -0.09
CA LYS A 579 -17.87 6.62 0.93
C LYS A 579 -17.92 5.10 0.68
N GLN A 580 -16.79 4.55 0.26
CA GLN A 580 -16.67 3.14 -0.09
C GLN A 580 -16.71 2.27 1.18
N ILE A 581 -17.17 1.02 1.03
CA ILE A 581 -17.01 0.02 2.08
C ILE A 581 -15.78 -0.81 1.72
N TYR A 582 -14.76 -0.75 2.55
CA TYR A 582 -13.56 -1.57 2.41
C TYR A 582 -13.68 -2.84 3.24
N GLY A 583 -12.97 -3.88 2.84
CA GLY A 583 -12.79 -5.06 3.67
C GLY A 583 -12.32 -6.28 2.93
N SER A 584 -12.06 -7.32 3.72
CA SER A 584 -11.57 -8.61 3.23
C SER A 584 -11.88 -9.70 4.26
N ILE A 585 -11.58 -10.94 3.88
CA ILE A 585 -11.56 -12.07 4.81
C ILE A 585 -10.38 -11.88 5.77
N VAL A 586 -10.57 -12.24 7.04
CA VAL A 586 -9.52 -12.32 8.05
C VAL A 586 -9.46 -13.74 8.62
N PRO A 587 -8.28 -14.39 8.63
CA PRO A 587 -8.13 -15.67 9.30
C PRO A 587 -8.30 -15.50 10.81
N VAL A 588 -9.31 -16.17 11.38
CA VAL A 588 -9.51 -16.33 12.83
C VAL A 588 -9.29 -17.81 13.13
N LEU A 589 -8.26 -18.13 13.92
CA LEU A 589 -7.92 -19.52 14.23
C LEU A 589 -8.80 -20.04 15.38
N ASN A 590 -8.85 -21.37 15.54
CA ASN A 590 -9.61 -21.99 16.62
C ASN A 590 -9.23 -21.40 17.98
N ASP A 591 -10.24 -21.15 18.82
CA ASP A 591 -10.12 -20.55 20.16
C ASP A 591 -9.64 -19.08 20.19
N GLU A 592 -9.42 -18.43 19.04
CA GLU A 592 -9.16 -17.00 18.99
C GLU A 592 -10.46 -16.21 19.13
N LYS A 593 -10.44 -15.19 19.98
CA LYS A 593 -11.47 -14.14 19.98
C LYS A 593 -11.33 -13.26 18.74
N PHE A 594 -12.38 -12.52 18.42
CA PHE A 594 -12.32 -11.47 17.42
C PHE A 594 -11.63 -10.25 18.01
N ALA A 595 -10.39 -9.99 17.58
CA ALA A 595 -9.55 -8.93 18.13
C ALA A 595 -9.33 -7.83 17.09
N VAL A 596 -9.49 -6.58 17.49
CA VAL A 596 -9.23 -5.41 16.63
C VAL A 596 -8.47 -4.33 17.40
N ARG A 597 -7.54 -3.68 16.71
CA ARG A 597 -6.97 -2.39 17.13
C ARG A 597 -7.36 -1.31 16.12
N ILE A 598 -7.70 -0.12 16.59
CA ILE A 598 -8.09 1.02 15.75
C ILE A 598 -7.33 2.26 16.21
N LEU A 599 -6.59 2.87 15.30
CA LEU A 599 -6.03 4.21 15.47
C LEU A 599 -6.97 5.21 14.82
N VAL A 600 -7.42 6.20 15.57
CA VAL A 600 -8.26 7.31 15.09
C VAL A 600 -7.46 8.59 15.20
N ASP A 601 -7.29 9.33 14.10
CA ASP A 601 -6.56 10.60 14.09
C ASP A 601 -7.21 11.60 13.13
N HIS A 602 -8.31 12.18 13.58
CA HIS A 602 -9.13 13.11 12.80
C HIS A 602 -9.59 12.49 11.48
N SER A 603 -9.00 12.86 10.33
CA SER A 603 -9.46 12.41 9.01
C SER A 603 -8.95 11.03 8.58
N ILE A 604 -8.17 10.33 9.41
CA ILE A 604 -7.67 8.98 9.14
C ILE A 604 -8.08 7.99 10.25
N VAL A 605 -8.43 6.78 9.82
CA VAL A 605 -8.67 5.62 10.69
C VAL A 605 -7.88 4.43 10.16
N GLU A 606 -6.98 3.88 10.97
CA GLU A 606 -6.25 2.64 10.65
C GLU A 606 -6.76 1.50 11.54
N ALA A 607 -7.23 0.41 10.96
CA ALA A 607 -7.82 -0.71 11.68
C ALA A 607 -7.08 -2.04 11.41
N PHE A 608 -6.78 -2.78 12.47
CA PHE A 608 -5.94 -3.99 12.46
C PHE A 608 -6.70 -5.15 13.11
N ALA A 609 -7.13 -6.14 12.32
CA ALA A 609 -7.82 -7.32 12.81
C ALA A 609 -6.87 -8.49 13.07
N GLN A 610 -7.20 -9.30 14.08
CA GLN A 610 -6.46 -10.50 14.50
C GLN A 610 -4.95 -10.25 14.65
N GLY A 611 -4.59 -9.17 15.35
CA GLY A 611 -3.18 -8.81 15.57
C GLY A 611 -2.46 -8.34 14.32
N GLY A 612 -3.18 -7.92 13.26
CA GLY A 612 -2.58 -7.36 12.05
C GLY A 612 -2.55 -8.30 10.84
N ARG A 613 -3.32 -9.40 10.85
CA ARG A 613 -3.48 -10.27 9.68
C ARG A 613 -4.23 -9.58 8.54
N THR A 614 -5.20 -8.73 8.88
CA THR A 614 -5.94 -7.91 7.93
C THR A 614 -5.93 -6.47 8.42
N CYS A 615 -5.46 -5.57 7.57
CA CYS A 615 -5.40 -4.14 7.85
C CYS A 615 -6.30 -3.37 6.88
N ILE A 616 -6.94 -2.31 7.38
CA ILE A 616 -7.78 -1.43 6.57
C ILE A 616 -7.56 0.01 7.01
N THR A 617 -7.12 0.85 6.08
CA THR A 617 -6.94 2.29 6.29
C THR A 617 -8.01 3.08 5.57
N SER A 618 -8.65 4.00 6.27
CA SER A 618 -9.79 4.78 5.81
C SER A 618 -9.52 6.27 5.94
N ARG A 619 -9.91 7.04 4.93
CA ARG A 619 -10.00 8.51 5.01
C ARG A 619 -11.45 8.94 5.14
N VAL A 620 -11.75 9.79 6.11
CA VAL A 620 -13.12 10.22 6.43
C VAL A 620 -13.18 11.71 6.75
N TYR A 621 -14.26 12.35 6.33
CA TYR A 621 -14.38 13.81 6.38
C TYR A 621 -15.77 14.22 6.93
N PRO A 622 -16.09 13.87 8.19
CA PRO A 622 -17.37 14.24 8.80
C PRO A 622 -17.53 15.77 8.83
N THR A 623 -18.78 16.22 8.69
CA THR A 623 -19.17 17.63 8.69
C THR A 623 -19.70 18.07 10.06
N LYS A 624 -20.16 17.12 10.87
CA LYS A 624 -20.70 17.31 12.22
C LYS A 624 -19.90 16.58 13.28
N ALA A 625 -19.50 15.33 13.03
CA ALA A 625 -18.76 14.50 13.99
C ALA A 625 -17.27 14.89 14.09
N ILE A 626 -17.01 16.17 14.41
CA ILE A 626 -15.68 16.79 14.52
C ILE A 626 -15.53 17.46 15.88
N TYR A 627 -14.28 17.63 16.33
CA TYR A 627 -13.94 18.14 17.66
C TYR A 627 -14.74 17.44 18.78
N GLY A 628 -15.39 18.19 19.68
CA GLY A 628 -16.14 17.63 20.81
C GLY A 628 -17.45 16.90 20.44
N GLU A 629 -17.91 17.02 19.20
CA GLU A 629 -19.12 16.35 18.71
C GLU A 629 -18.86 14.92 18.24
N ALA A 630 -17.61 14.56 17.95
CA ALA A 630 -17.23 13.19 17.67
C ALA A 630 -17.42 12.31 18.91
N LYS A 631 -18.08 11.17 18.73
CA LYS A 631 -18.36 10.15 19.76
C LYS A 631 -17.87 8.78 19.29
N LEU A 632 -17.82 7.87 20.25
CA LEU A 632 -17.46 6.47 20.06
C LEU A 632 -18.59 5.58 20.58
N PHE A 633 -18.93 4.55 19.82
CA PHE A 633 -19.92 3.56 20.22
C PHE A 633 -19.41 2.15 19.97
N VAL A 634 -19.91 1.20 20.77
CA VAL A 634 -19.87 -0.22 20.43
C VAL A 634 -21.24 -0.62 19.91
N PHE A 635 -21.29 -1.46 18.88
CA PHE A 635 -22.56 -1.90 18.31
C PHE A 635 -22.57 -3.38 17.95
N ASN A 636 -23.77 -3.94 17.95
CA ASN A 636 -24.06 -5.26 17.42
C ASN A 636 -25.37 -5.17 16.64
N ASN A 637 -25.29 -5.16 15.31
CA ASN A 637 -26.47 -5.14 14.44
C ASN A 637 -26.87 -6.53 13.92
N ALA A 638 -26.33 -7.59 14.52
CA ALA A 638 -26.78 -8.96 14.25
C ALA A 638 -28.28 -9.13 14.55
N THR A 639 -28.91 -10.16 13.99
CA THR A 639 -30.34 -10.44 14.17
C THR A 639 -30.65 -11.26 15.41
N GLU A 640 -29.82 -12.26 15.73
CA GLU A 640 -30.18 -13.30 16.73
C GLU A 640 -29.17 -13.45 17.88
N THR A 641 -27.94 -12.99 17.71
CA THR A 641 -26.85 -13.30 18.65
C THR A 641 -26.36 -12.06 19.38
N SER A 642 -26.29 -12.12 20.72
CA SER A 642 -25.55 -11.15 21.52
C SER A 642 -24.04 -11.31 21.30
N VAL A 643 -23.31 -10.21 21.31
CA VAL A 643 -21.85 -10.20 21.23
C VAL A 643 -21.31 -9.73 22.56
N LYS A 644 -20.34 -10.45 23.11
CA LYS A 644 -19.68 -10.09 24.37
C LYS A 644 -18.38 -9.35 24.06
N VAL A 645 -18.26 -8.11 24.53
CA VAL A 645 -16.99 -7.39 24.58
C VAL A 645 -16.26 -7.87 25.83
N THR A 646 -15.25 -8.70 25.65
CA THR A 646 -14.49 -9.26 26.77
C THR A 646 -13.50 -8.24 27.33
N SER A 647 -12.86 -7.45 26.45
CA SER A 647 -12.06 -6.30 26.82
C SER A 647 -12.15 -5.21 25.76
N LEU A 648 -12.26 -3.96 26.20
CA LEU A 648 -12.19 -2.78 25.36
C LEU A 648 -11.39 -1.71 26.10
N GLN A 649 -10.22 -1.38 25.55
CA GLN A 649 -9.27 -0.44 26.11
C GLN A 649 -9.08 0.72 25.14
N ILE A 650 -9.23 1.94 25.65
CA ILE A 650 -9.24 3.15 24.82
C ILE A 650 -8.29 4.15 25.46
N TRP A 651 -7.29 4.59 24.70
CA TRP A 651 -6.37 5.63 25.10
C TRP A 651 -6.64 6.90 24.30
N GLN A 652 -6.69 8.03 25.01
CA GLN A 652 -6.50 9.34 24.36
C GLN A 652 -5.06 9.42 23.85
N MET A 653 -4.86 9.91 22.63
CA MET A 653 -3.54 10.03 22.03
C MET A 653 -3.08 11.49 22.03
N ASN A 654 -1.84 11.72 22.47
CA ASN A 654 -1.21 13.03 22.35
C ASN A 654 -0.83 13.33 20.89
N SER A 655 -0.56 14.59 20.57
CA SER A 655 0.10 14.93 19.30
C SER A 655 1.54 14.44 19.30
N ALA A 656 2.05 14.08 18.13
CA ALA A 656 3.48 13.79 17.93
C ALA A 656 4.35 15.06 17.86
N PHE A 657 3.75 16.26 17.92
CA PHE A 657 4.44 17.56 17.88
C PHE A 657 5.43 17.69 16.71
N ILE A 658 5.02 17.20 15.53
CA ILE A 658 5.84 17.28 14.32
C ILE A 658 6.09 18.75 13.98
N GLN A 659 7.36 19.12 13.88
CA GLN A 659 7.80 20.51 13.75
C GLN A 659 9.12 20.61 12.99
N TRP A 660 9.60 21.82 12.71
CA TRP A 660 10.90 22.01 12.08
C TRP A 660 12.04 21.65 13.03
N TYR A 661 13.13 21.09 12.48
CA TYR A 661 14.36 20.88 13.24
C TYR A 661 14.91 22.24 13.75
N PRO A 662 15.27 22.36 15.04
CA PRO A 662 15.67 23.63 15.63
C PRO A 662 17.16 23.93 15.36
N PHE A 663 17.52 24.27 14.11
CA PHE A 663 18.91 24.56 13.72
C PHE A 663 19.62 25.61 14.60
N ASP A 664 18.86 26.56 15.17
CA ASP A 664 19.40 27.63 16.01
C ASP A 664 19.87 27.16 17.39
N LYS A 665 19.55 25.93 17.82
CA LYS A 665 19.96 25.39 19.13
C LYS A 665 21.28 24.61 19.12
N ASP A 666 21.83 24.31 17.95
CA ASP A 666 23.08 23.55 17.79
C ASP A 666 24.33 24.46 17.68
N ILE A 667 24.20 25.75 18.04
CA ILE A 667 25.27 26.78 18.00
C ILE A 667 25.77 27.17 19.41
N GLU A 668 25.33 26.49 20.48
CA GLU A 668 25.91 26.59 21.84
C GLU A 668 26.65 25.31 22.23
#